data_AF-A0A8J4Q886-F1
#
_entry.id   AF-A0A8J4Q886-F1
#
_cell.length_a   1.000
_cell.length_b   1.000
_cell.length_c   1.000
_cell.angle_alpha   90.00
_cell.angle_beta   90.00
_cell.angle_gamma   90.00
#
_symmetry.space_group_name_H-M   'P 1'
#
loop_
_entity.id
_entity.type
_entity.pdbx_description
1 polymer ?
#
loop_
_entity_poly.entity_id
_entity_poly.type
_entity_poly.pdbx_seq_one_letter_code
_entity_poly.pdbx_strand_id
1 'polypeptide(L)'
;MIELRHSSSIGPRATSSPMKRDGDSSPLIPENYPDDDEDRDRHSSKDRDRPFSSYSFHSWCPFFGDDSRVSPYNSRISLCLLVVLVLAGLISAFSIVNHWNAPYLCKKDGIVLHCPLVKEGPSLWENPYSTTTSWKPCAERRDGGISDLPTENKTNGYIFIHAEGGLNQQRIAICNAVAVAKIMNATLILPVLKQDQIWKDQTKFEDIFDVDHFIDYLKHDVRIVRDIPDWFTDKSELFTSIRRTVKNIPKYAPAQFYIDNVLPRIKEKKIMALKPFVDRLGYDNVPQEINRLRCRVNYHALKFLPEIEQMADSLASRMRNRTGSSNPYMALHLRFEKGMVGLSFCDFVGTREEKAKMAEYRKKEWPRRYKNGSHLWQLALQKRKEGRCPLEPAEVAVLLRAMGYPKETQIYVASGQVYGGHNRMAPLRNMFPNLVTKEELATKEELAGFRKHVTSLAALDFLVCLKSDVFVMTHGGNFAKLIIGARRYMGHSQKSIKPDKGLMSKSFGDPYMGWANFVEDVVVTHQTRTGLPEETFPNYDLWENPLTPCMYNPKQLVNSALELSCIFPPYSSSPDCAGPSFTKSNVFRNKDLNLRGGLTGDYLLVIVVLRFLYKFTFVVNSCSFIGEYGIEGRSAEPYIVECACTGVSFFRVSSKNLDDVVPDQASSPPRGWNSYDSFSWTISEVEFLQNAQNISESLLSSGYEYVVVDFLWYRRKVEGANPDSLGFDVIDEWGRMVPDPDRWPSSRGGKGFTEVAKKVHDMGLKFGIHIMRGISTQAVNANTPILDITTGQAYEESGRKWSAQDIGIKERTCSWMQHGFMSVNTTLGAGKAFLKSLHTQYAEWGVDLVKHDCVFGGVDLDMNEISVVSDVLKQHPIVYSLSPGTGATPGMAKDVSGLANMYRITGDDWDSWGDVASHFDVSRDFAAANLIGANGLNGKSWPDLDMLPIGWLTDPASNEGPHRYTNLNPEELRTQVTLWSMAKSPLMYGGDARKLDVQTYHLLTNPTILEINSFSSNNMEACFPYITPANSGTRSWIATGRNGEVYLALFNLSPDDTFITAKIPDIARALPGKNLEGASCNCTEVWSNSFVGITNVSVSAPLVSHNCVLLVMNCTV
;
A
#
# COMPACT_ATOMS: atom_id res chain seq x y z
N MET A 1 -13.89 -3.23 27.69
CA MET A 1 -12.85 -2.23 28.02
C MET A 1 -13.26 -1.13 29.03
N ILE A 2 -14.56 -0.88 29.31
CA ILE A 2 -14.96 0.17 30.27
C ILE A 2 -14.39 -0.05 31.69
N GLU A 3 -14.40 -1.28 32.22
CA GLU A 3 -13.83 -1.61 33.55
C GLU A 3 -12.30 -1.42 33.66
N LEU A 4 -11.58 -1.53 32.53
CA LEU A 4 -10.15 -1.25 32.44
C LEU A 4 -9.87 0.27 32.46
N ARG A 5 -10.83 1.09 31.99
CA ARG A 5 -10.75 2.56 31.96
C ARG A 5 -11.39 3.23 33.20
N HIS A 6 -12.35 2.57 33.86
CA HIS A 6 -13.09 3.08 35.03
C HIS A 6 -12.86 2.22 36.28
N SER A 7 -11.84 2.57 37.07
CA SER A 7 -11.83 2.36 38.54
C SER A 7 -10.51 2.83 39.16
N SER A 8 -10.54 3.99 39.81
CA SER A 8 -9.52 4.41 40.79
C SER A 8 -10.15 5.08 42.02
N SER A 9 -11.37 4.65 42.39
CA SER A 9 -12.07 5.09 43.60
C SER A 9 -13.31 4.22 43.92
N ILE A 10 -13.11 3.07 44.58
CA ILE A 10 -14.13 2.50 45.48
C ILE A 10 -13.41 2.06 46.76
N GLY A 11 -13.20 3.03 47.66
CA GLY A 11 -12.95 2.74 49.06
C GLY A 11 -14.29 2.54 49.78
N PRO A 12 -14.39 1.64 50.77
CA PRO A 12 -15.65 1.41 51.48
C PRO A 12 -16.10 2.65 52.25
N ARG A 13 -17.40 2.93 52.20
CA ARG A 13 -18.02 4.11 52.83
C ARG A 13 -18.17 3.92 54.34
N ALA A 14 -17.07 4.05 55.09
CA ALA A 14 -17.11 4.07 56.54
C ALA A 14 -17.89 5.30 57.05
N THR A 15 -18.98 5.06 57.78
CA THR A 15 -19.86 6.12 58.30
C THR A 15 -19.46 6.54 59.72
N SER A 16 -18.85 7.70 59.86
CA SER A 16 -18.84 8.45 61.12
C SER A 16 -18.71 9.96 60.87
N SER A 17 -19.22 10.74 61.81
CA SER A 17 -19.23 12.22 61.85
C SER A 17 -19.55 12.65 63.28
N PRO A 18 -19.34 13.91 63.67
CA PRO A 18 -18.15 14.74 63.41
C PRO A 18 -17.65 15.38 64.74
N MET A 19 -16.45 15.98 64.78
CA MET A 19 -16.21 17.10 65.71
C MET A 19 -15.03 18.01 65.33
N LYS A 20 -15.04 19.21 65.90
CA LYS A 20 -14.16 20.36 65.58
C LYS A 20 -12.78 20.25 66.24
N ARG A 21 -11.78 20.96 65.70
CA ARG A 21 -11.32 22.25 66.28
C ARG A 21 -10.34 23.02 65.37
N ASP A 22 -10.49 24.35 65.43
CA ASP A 22 -9.51 25.43 65.59
C ASP A 22 -8.09 25.21 65.02
N GLY A 23 -7.46 26.16 64.31
CA GLY A 23 -7.84 27.54 63.96
C GLY A 23 -6.58 28.41 63.83
N ASP A 24 -6.50 29.26 62.80
CA ASP A 24 -5.32 30.11 62.53
C ASP A 24 -5.67 31.62 62.58
N SER A 25 -4.65 32.46 62.59
CA SER A 25 -4.67 33.77 63.26
C SER A 25 -5.04 35.00 62.40
N SER A 26 -5.73 35.92 63.08
CA SER A 26 -6.13 37.30 62.74
C SER A 26 -5.04 38.24 62.17
N PRO A 27 -5.37 39.48 61.72
CA PRO A 27 -6.66 40.04 61.22
C PRO A 27 -6.56 40.94 59.95
N LEU A 28 -7.71 41.52 59.54
CA LEU A 28 -7.99 42.92 59.09
C LEU A 28 -8.84 42.98 57.79
N ILE A 29 -10.19 43.11 57.82
CA ILE A 29 -11.03 44.31 58.11
C ILE A 29 -10.79 45.47 57.11
N PRO A 30 -11.81 46.06 56.40
CA PRO A 30 -13.22 45.62 56.25
C PRO A 30 -13.97 45.89 54.90
N GLU A 31 -15.22 45.37 54.84
CA GLU A 31 -16.49 46.06 54.46
C GLU A 31 -17.20 45.99 53.07
N ASN A 32 -18.53 45.88 53.21
CA ASN A 32 -19.71 46.19 52.37
C ASN A 32 -20.02 45.37 51.08
N TYR A 33 -21.04 44.50 51.01
CA TYR A 33 -22.54 44.66 51.13
C TYR A 33 -23.22 45.40 49.95
N PRO A 34 -24.52 45.12 49.59
CA PRO A 34 -25.42 44.03 50.03
C PRO A 34 -26.43 43.48 48.96
N ASP A 35 -27.49 42.80 49.45
CA ASP A 35 -28.89 42.65 48.96
C ASP A 35 -29.36 41.48 48.02
N ASP A 36 -30.07 40.55 48.67
CA ASP A 36 -31.52 40.24 48.53
C ASP A 36 -32.13 39.12 47.61
N ASP A 37 -32.54 38.04 48.30
CA ASP A 37 -33.92 37.53 48.51
C ASP A 37 -34.71 36.55 47.60
N GLU A 38 -35.66 35.92 48.33
CA GLU A 38 -36.77 34.96 48.16
C GLU A 38 -37.49 34.83 46.76
N ASP A 39 -38.41 33.87 46.47
CA ASP A 39 -39.30 33.12 47.38
C ASP A 39 -39.92 31.77 46.91
N ARG A 40 -40.35 31.00 47.93
CA ARG A 40 -41.42 29.98 48.15
C ARG A 40 -42.19 29.16 47.07
N ASP A 41 -42.29 27.85 47.41
CA ASP A 41 -43.49 27.02 47.69
C ASP A 41 -44.39 26.29 46.63
N ARG A 42 -44.52 24.96 46.87
CA ARG A 42 -45.77 24.13 46.98
C ARG A 42 -46.63 23.83 45.72
N HIS A 43 -47.49 22.80 45.66
CA HIS A 43 -47.96 21.72 46.59
C HIS A 43 -48.07 20.38 45.78
N SER A 44 -47.77 19.18 46.31
CA SER A 44 -48.59 18.24 47.13
C SER A 44 -49.78 17.55 46.40
N SER A 45 -50.19 16.28 46.65
CA SER A 45 -49.83 15.31 47.71
C SER A 45 -50.29 13.84 47.40
N LYS A 46 -49.96 12.90 48.31
CA LYS A 46 -50.62 11.58 48.61
C LYS A 46 -50.34 10.41 47.63
N ASP A 47 -49.73 9.30 48.06
CA ASP A 47 -50.14 8.19 48.98
C ASP A 47 -50.60 6.97 48.14
N ARG A 48 -50.31 5.68 48.43
CA ARG A 48 -49.87 5.01 49.67
C ARG A 48 -49.10 3.68 49.41
N ASP A 49 -48.58 3.05 50.46
CA ASP A 49 -47.67 1.88 50.48
C ASP A 49 -48.29 0.46 50.26
N ARG A 50 -47.55 -0.40 49.51
CA ARG A 50 -47.21 -1.85 49.80
C ARG A 50 -48.32 -2.95 49.76
N PRO A 51 -47.98 -4.27 49.80
CA PRO A 51 -46.98 -4.98 48.95
C PRO A 51 -47.37 -6.45 48.55
N PHE A 52 -46.46 -7.10 47.78
CA PHE A 52 -46.16 -8.55 47.72
C PHE A 52 -47.00 -9.57 46.90
N SER A 53 -46.23 -10.46 46.24
CA SER A 53 -46.45 -11.86 45.83
C SER A 53 -47.48 -12.27 44.75
N SER A 54 -46.94 -12.47 43.54
CA SER A 54 -46.80 -13.78 42.84
C SER A 54 -47.94 -14.41 41.99
N TYR A 55 -47.45 -15.23 41.06
CA TYR A 55 -48.07 -16.32 40.28
C TYR A 55 -48.81 -16.08 38.94
N SER A 56 -48.18 -16.71 37.92
CA SER A 56 -48.75 -17.42 36.75
C SER A 56 -49.45 -16.67 35.60
N PHE A 57 -48.98 -17.02 34.40
CA PHE A 57 -49.70 -16.91 33.13
C PHE A 57 -51.06 -17.62 33.18
N HIS A 58 -52.06 -17.09 32.49
CA HIS A 58 -52.70 -17.87 31.43
C HIS A 58 -53.23 -16.98 30.29
N SER A 59 -53.53 -17.60 29.15
CA SER A 59 -53.90 -16.93 27.90
C SER A 59 -55.41 -16.94 27.68
N TRP A 60 -55.93 -15.93 26.98
CA TRP A 60 -57.28 -15.90 26.41
C TRP A 60 -57.18 -15.60 24.91
N CYS A 61 -57.78 -16.48 24.09
CA CYS A 61 -58.04 -16.27 22.67
C CYS A 61 -59.51 -16.68 22.37
N PRO A 62 -60.31 -15.85 21.68
CA PRO A 62 -61.70 -16.17 21.39
C PRO A 62 -61.89 -16.92 20.05
N PHE A 63 -62.32 -18.17 20.17
CA PHE A 63 -63.43 -18.80 19.44
C PHE A 63 -63.45 -18.98 17.89
N PHE A 64 -63.27 -20.26 17.51
CA PHE A 64 -64.16 -21.09 16.64
C PHE A 64 -64.23 -20.97 15.11
N GLY A 65 -64.41 -22.15 14.48
CA GLY A 65 -64.71 -22.36 13.05
C GLY A 65 -64.46 -23.82 12.63
N ASP A 66 -65.44 -24.72 12.85
CA ASP A 66 -65.36 -26.14 12.44
C ASP A 66 -65.64 -26.34 10.94
N ASP A 67 -64.88 -27.21 10.28
CA ASP A 67 -65.42 -28.27 9.41
C ASP A 67 -64.42 -29.45 9.28
N SER A 68 -64.85 -30.57 8.70
CA SER A 68 -64.21 -31.88 8.88
C SER A 68 -63.96 -32.67 7.58
N ARG A 69 -63.00 -33.63 7.66
CA ARG A 69 -62.62 -34.68 6.68
C ARG A 69 -61.64 -34.31 5.54
N VAL A 70 -60.34 -34.56 5.75
CA VAL A 70 -59.42 -35.06 4.68
C VAL A 70 -58.44 -36.11 5.23
N SER A 71 -58.18 -37.12 4.39
CA SER A 71 -57.24 -38.26 4.44
C SER A 71 -55.96 -38.20 5.32
N PRO A 72 -55.53 -39.33 5.94
CA PRO A 72 -54.33 -39.40 6.78
C PRO A 72 -53.02 -39.56 5.97
N TYR A 73 -52.43 -38.46 5.50
CA TYR A 73 -51.05 -38.45 4.96
C TYR A 73 -50.16 -37.29 5.46
N ASN A 74 -50.72 -36.23 6.04
CA ASN A 74 -49.97 -35.00 6.39
C ASN A 74 -49.22 -35.06 7.75
N SER A 75 -49.45 -36.09 8.57
CA SER A 75 -48.95 -36.15 9.95
C SER A 75 -47.43 -36.29 10.11
N ARG A 76 -46.70 -36.72 9.06
CA ARG A 76 -45.23 -36.83 9.10
C ARG A 76 -44.52 -35.51 8.78
N ILE A 77 -45.02 -34.75 7.79
CA ILE A 77 -44.37 -33.51 7.33
C ILE A 77 -44.46 -32.43 8.42
N SER A 78 -45.62 -32.31 9.09
CA SER A 78 -45.80 -31.34 10.18
C SER A 78 -44.87 -31.60 11.37
N LEU A 79 -44.54 -32.86 11.66
CA LEU A 79 -43.63 -33.20 12.75
C LEU A 79 -42.18 -32.83 12.42
N CYS A 80 -41.74 -33.07 11.18
CA CYS A 80 -40.42 -32.67 10.71
C CYS A 80 -40.23 -31.15 10.73
N LEU A 81 -41.21 -30.36 10.27
CA LEU A 81 -41.17 -28.90 10.34
C LEU A 81 -41.08 -28.38 11.78
N LEU A 82 -41.85 -28.97 12.70
CA LEU A 82 -41.84 -28.56 14.10
C LEU A 82 -40.50 -28.91 14.78
N VAL A 83 -39.91 -30.07 14.47
CA VAL A 83 -38.54 -30.43 14.90
C VAL A 83 -37.48 -29.48 14.32
N VAL A 84 -37.58 -29.09 13.05
CA VAL A 84 -36.67 -28.13 12.42
C VAL A 84 -36.79 -26.75 13.05
N LEU A 85 -38.00 -26.27 13.34
CA LEU A 85 -38.23 -24.98 14.03
C LEU A 85 -37.72 -25.01 15.48
N VAL A 86 -37.89 -26.12 16.20
CA VAL A 86 -37.30 -26.29 17.55
C VAL A 86 -35.78 -26.36 17.49
N LEU A 87 -35.18 -27.04 16.50
CA LEU A 87 -33.73 -27.06 16.30
C LEU A 87 -33.19 -25.67 15.93
N ALA A 88 -33.85 -24.93 15.04
CA ALA A 88 -33.48 -23.56 14.69
C ALA A 88 -33.59 -22.62 15.90
N GLY A 89 -34.66 -22.75 16.69
CA GLY A 89 -34.84 -22.03 17.95
C GLY A 89 -33.75 -22.36 18.98
N LEU A 90 -33.38 -23.63 19.13
CA LEU A 90 -32.29 -24.07 20.01
C LEU A 90 -30.92 -23.58 19.52
N ILE A 91 -30.64 -23.62 18.21
CA ILE A 91 -29.40 -23.09 17.62
C ILE A 91 -29.32 -21.58 17.80
N SER A 92 -30.42 -20.85 17.56
CA SER A 92 -30.46 -19.40 17.75
C SER A 92 -30.34 -19.02 19.23
N ALA A 93 -31.00 -19.75 20.14
CA ALA A 93 -30.85 -19.56 21.58
C ALA A 93 -29.42 -19.89 22.04
N PHE A 94 -28.81 -20.97 21.55
CA PHE A 94 -27.42 -21.32 21.83
C PHE A 94 -26.44 -20.26 21.30
N SER A 95 -26.70 -19.70 20.11
CA SER A 95 -25.91 -18.60 19.55
C SER A 95 -26.03 -17.32 20.41
N ILE A 96 -27.24 -16.94 20.81
CA ILE A 96 -27.48 -15.78 21.70
C ILE A 96 -26.84 -16.00 23.07
N VAL A 97 -26.98 -17.19 23.66
CA VAL A 97 -26.35 -17.57 24.94
C VAL A 97 -24.82 -17.56 24.82
N ASN A 98 -24.24 -18.03 23.72
CA ASN A 98 -22.80 -17.95 23.47
C ASN A 98 -22.33 -16.51 23.25
N HIS A 99 -23.15 -15.65 22.64
CA HIS A 99 -22.85 -14.23 22.46
C HIS A 99 -22.90 -13.46 23.80
N TRP A 100 -23.87 -13.79 24.67
CA TRP A 100 -23.96 -13.23 26.04
C TRP A 100 -22.89 -13.79 27.00
N ASN A 101 -22.38 -15.00 26.74
CA ASN A 101 -21.26 -15.61 27.48
C ASN A 101 -19.90 -15.43 26.79
N ALA A 102 -19.80 -14.63 25.73
CA ALA A 102 -18.55 -14.39 25.02
C ALA A 102 -17.55 -13.68 25.97
N PRO A 103 -16.37 -14.26 26.24
CA PRO A 103 -15.45 -13.68 27.22
C PRO A 103 -14.85 -12.38 26.70
N TYR A 104 -15.18 -11.27 27.38
CA TYR A 104 -14.49 -9.99 27.24
C TYR A 104 -12.97 -10.21 27.36
N LEU A 105 -12.21 -9.78 26.34
CA LEU A 105 -10.73 -9.76 26.25
C LEU A 105 -10.00 -10.40 27.46
N CYS A 106 -9.87 -9.64 28.55
CA CYS A 106 -9.49 -10.16 29.87
C CYS A 106 -10.33 -9.48 30.95
N LYS A 107 -10.79 -10.25 31.94
CA LYS A 107 -11.42 -9.69 33.15
C LYS A 107 -10.35 -9.09 34.06
N LYS A 108 -10.57 -7.88 34.56
CA LYS A 108 -9.70 -7.23 35.55
C LYS A 108 -10.22 -7.54 36.96
N ASP A 109 -9.34 -7.95 37.86
CA ASP A 109 -9.64 -8.05 39.30
C ASP A 109 -8.54 -7.32 40.09
N GLY A 110 -8.86 -6.12 40.60
CA GLY A 110 -7.89 -5.21 41.20
C GLY A 110 -6.72 -4.87 40.26
N ILE A 111 -5.56 -5.49 40.51
CA ILE A 111 -4.31 -5.38 39.74
C ILE A 111 -4.00 -6.63 38.89
N VAL A 112 -4.85 -7.66 38.94
CA VAL A 112 -4.70 -8.93 38.22
C VAL A 112 -5.53 -8.89 36.93
N LEU A 113 -5.02 -9.52 35.87
CA LEU A 113 -5.70 -9.69 34.60
C LEU A 113 -5.95 -11.18 34.35
N HIS A 114 -7.23 -11.57 34.33
CA HIS A 114 -7.69 -12.92 34.03
C HIS A 114 -8.11 -12.97 32.54
N CYS A 115 -7.14 -13.26 31.69
CA CYS A 115 -7.37 -13.63 30.29
C CYS A 115 -7.64 -15.14 30.19
N PRO A 116 -8.51 -15.61 29.27
CA PRO A 116 -8.66 -17.04 29.00
C PRO A 116 -7.36 -17.71 28.53
N LEU A 117 -7.32 -19.04 28.56
CA LEU A 117 -6.19 -19.81 28.03
C LEU A 117 -6.17 -19.73 26.50
N VAL A 118 -4.96 -19.76 25.93
CA VAL A 118 -4.70 -19.87 24.49
C VAL A 118 -3.90 -21.14 24.28
N LYS A 119 -4.20 -21.89 23.21
CA LYS A 119 -3.45 -23.09 22.85
C LYS A 119 -2.07 -22.68 22.32
N GLU A 120 -1.01 -23.25 22.88
CA GLU A 120 0.36 -22.94 22.46
C GLU A 120 0.59 -23.36 20.99
N GLY A 121 1.13 -22.44 20.19
CA GLY A 121 1.50 -22.70 18.81
C GLY A 121 2.89 -23.38 18.71
N PRO A 122 3.15 -24.18 17.68
CA PRO A 122 4.40 -24.96 17.59
C PRO A 122 5.67 -24.11 17.49
N SER A 123 5.58 -22.82 17.11
CA SER A 123 6.72 -21.92 16.88
C SER A 123 6.67 -20.66 17.75
N LEU A 124 6.38 -20.77 19.06
CA LEU A 124 6.38 -19.62 19.97
C LEU A 124 7.75 -18.93 20.08
N TRP A 125 8.82 -19.72 20.24
CA TRP A 125 10.19 -19.22 20.45
C TRP A 125 10.95 -19.03 19.13
N GLU A 126 10.71 -19.91 18.16
CA GLU A 126 11.35 -19.89 16.86
C GLU A 126 10.74 -18.84 15.92
N ASN A 127 11.56 -18.40 14.95
CA ASN A 127 11.09 -17.57 13.84
C ASN A 127 10.52 -18.48 12.73
N PRO A 128 9.20 -18.43 12.42
CA PRO A 128 8.68 -19.12 11.24
C PRO A 128 9.36 -18.58 9.98
N TYR A 129 9.41 -19.38 8.91
CA TYR A 129 10.09 -19.05 7.65
C TYR A 129 11.62 -18.93 7.76
N SER A 130 12.26 -19.81 8.55
CA SER A 130 13.73 -20.03 8.55
C SER A 130 14.29 -20.48 7.18
N THR A 131 13.43 -20.79 6.20
CA THR A 131 13.76 -20.93 4.78
C THR A 131 14.27 -19.62 4.12
N THR A 132 14.12 -18.47 4.80
CA THR A 132 14.77 -17.18 4.45
C THR A 132 16.26 -17.10 4.80
N THR A 133 16.89 -18.22 5.20
CA THR A 133 18.34 -18.43 5.38
C THR A 133 19.21 -18.16 4.14
N SER A 134 18.64 -17.60 3.07
CA SER A 134 19.36 -17.16 1.88
C SER A 134 20.10 -15.84 2.05
N TRP A 135 19.88 -15.04 3.10
CA TRP A 135 20.65 -13.81 3.36
C TRP A 135 21.84 -14.05 4.31
N LYS A 136 23.00 -13.46 4.01
CA LYS A 136 24.25 -13.56 4.79
C LYS A 136 24.94 -12.19 4.95
N PRO A 137 25.67 -11.91 6.03
CA PRO A 137 26.43 -10.67 6.19
C PRO A 137 27.66 -10.57 5.25
N CYS A 138 27.92 -9.38 4.69
CA CYS A 138 29.12 -9.05 3.88
C CYS A 138 29.77 -7.70 4.20
N ALA A 139 29.35 -7.00 5.26
CA ALA A 139 30.00 -5.77 5.71
C ALA A 139 31.43 -5.99 6.25
N GLU A 140 31.77 -7.23 6.60
CA GLU A 140 33.10 -7.64 7.07
C GLU A 140 34.22 -7.23 6.09
N ARG A 141 35.43 -7.05 6.65
CA ARG A 141 36.64 -6.81 5.86
C ARG A 141 37.03 -8.11 5.12
N ARG A 142 37.28 -8.03 3.82
CA ARG A 142 37.92 -9.12 3.07
C ARG A 142 39.43 -8.99 3.15
N ASP A 143 40.13 -10.10 3.39
CA ASP A 143 41.59 -10.16 3.31
C ASP A 143 42.09 -9.86 1.89
N GLY A 144 43.29 -9.29 1.78
CA GLY A 144 43.91 -8.91 0.51
C GLY A 144 43.36 -7.65 -0.16
N GLY A 145 42.38 -6.96 0.42
CA GLY A 145 41.84 -5.71 -0.14
C GLY A 145 42.87 -4.57 -0.19
N ILE A 146 43.01 -3.94 -1.36
CA ILE A 146 43.87 -2.77 -1.60
C ILE A 146 43.47 -1.61 -0.66
N SER A 147 44.44 -0.89 -0.12
CA SER A 147 44.21 0.20 0.85
C SER A 147 44.30 1.56 0.16
N ASP A 148 43.14 2.11 -0.25
CA ASP A 148 42.99 3.45 -0.86
C ASP A 148 43.17 4.61 0.14
N LEU A 149 44.19 4.53 1.01
CA LEU A 149 44.47 5.55 2.01
C LEU A 149 45.54 6.55 1.55
N PRO A 150 45.35 7.85 1.79
CA PRO A 150 46.41 8.81 1.62
C PRO A 150 47.53 8.55 2.64
N THR A 151 48.78 8.52 2.14
CA THR A 151 49.99 8.78 2.92
C THR A 151 49.79 9.99 3.83
N GLU A 152 50.37 10.01 5.04
CA GLU A 152 50.04 11.02 6.06
C GLU A 152 50.05 12.47 5.56
N ASN A 153 51.04 12.82 4.73
CA ASN A 153 51.21 14.14 4.11
C ASN A 153 50.13 14.52 3.06
N LYS A 154 49.07 13.71 2.86
CA LYS A 154 48.00 13.90 1.88
C LYS A 154 46.57 13.91 2.45
N THR A 155 46.39 13.93 3.78
CA THR A 155 45.04 14.10 4.37
C THR A 155 44.46 15.49 4.05
N ASN A 156 43.15 15.57 3.74
CA ASN A 156 42.50 16.87 3.50
C ASN A 156 42.40 17.74 4.77
N GLY A 157 42.54 17.13 5.95
CA GLY A 157 42.51 17.76 7.27
C GLY A 157 41.98 16.80 8.33
N TYR A 158 41.77 17.30 9.54
CA TYR A 158 41.28 16.55 10.69
C TYR A 158 39.85 16.97 11.03
N ILE A 159 38.97 15.99 11.29
CA ILE A 159 37.62 16.24 11.78
C ILE A 159 37.42 15.66 13.18
N PHE A 160 36.70 16.40 14.01
CA PHE A 160 36.35 16.02 15.37
C PHE A 160 34.84 16.16 15.57
N ILE A 161 34.21 15.12 16.11
CA ILE A 161 32.75 14.98 16.09
C ILE A 161 32.19 14.84 17.51
N HIS A 162 31.14 15.62 17.80
CA HIS A 162 30.37 15.49 19.03
C HIS A 162 29.13 14.64 18.78
N ALA A 163 29.19 13.38 19.21
CA ALA A 163 28.04 12.48 19.25
C ALA A 163 27.13 12.91 20.42
N GLU A 164 25.85 13.18 20.15
CA GLU A 164 24.88 13.65 21.15
C GLU A 164 23.70 12.67 21.32
N GLY A 165 22.96 12.79 22.41
CA GLY A 165 21.89 11.85 22.77
C GLY A 165 22.40 10.62 23.54
N GLY A 166 21.54 9.62 23.72
CA GLY A 166 21.90 8.37 24.41
C GLY A 166 22.70 7.39 23.54
N LEU A 167 23.27 6.34 24.15
CA LEU A 167 24.16 5.33 23.54
C LEU A 167 23.81 4.96 22.08
N ASN A 168 22.55 4.64 21.79
CA ASN A 168 22.11 4.18 20.48
C ASN A 168 22.03 5.29 19.41
N GLN A 169 21.93 6.56 19.82
CA GLN A 169 22.13 7.71 18.94
C GLN A 169 23.63 7.97 18.74
N GLN A 170 24.44 7.79 19.78
CA GLN A 170 25.89 7.92 19.71
C GLN A 170 26.52 6.87 18.77
N ARG A 171 26.14 5.59 18.85
CA ARG A 171 26.59 4.54 17.89
C ARG A 171 26.34 4.96 16.44
N ILE A 172 25.12 5.39 16.12
CA ILE A 172 24.75 5.87 14.77
C ILE A 172 25.55 7.12 14.37
N ALA A 173 25.78 8.05 15.28
CA ALA A 173 26.62 9.23 15.05
C ALA A 173 28.08 8.84 14.74
N ILE A 174 28.65 7.85 15.43
CA ILE A 174 30.02 7.35 15.19
C ILE A 174 30.13 6.63 13.85
N CYS A 175 29.17 5.77 13.48
CA CYS A 175 29.14 5.13 12.17
C CYS A 175 29.08 6.17 11.04
N ASN A 176 28.27 7.23 11.21
CA ASN A 176 28.21 8.36 10.29
C ASN A 176 29.51 9.20 10.30
N ALA A 177 30.22 9.28 11.43
CA ALA A 177 31.49 10.01 11.55
C ALA A 177 32.60 9.38 10.70
N VAL A 178 32.77 8.05 10.77
CA VAL A 178 33.73 7.31 9.95
C VAL A 178 33.39 7.43 8.46
N ALA A 179 32.11 7.33 8.11
CA ALA A 179 31.64 7.53 6.73
C ALA A 179 31.95 8.93 6.19
N VAL A 180 31.68 9.98 6.97
CA VAL A 180 31.98 11.38 6.62
C VAL A 180 33.49 11.63 6.51
N ALA A 181 34.30 11.02 7.37
CA ALA A 181 35.77 11.05 7.24
C ALA A 181 36.24 10.42 5.93
N LYS A 182 35.67 9.27 5.53
CA LYS A 182 35.98 8.61 4.25
C LYS A 182 35.56 9.46 3.04
N ILE A 183 34.33 9.99 3.03
CA ILE A 183 33.80 10.85 1.95
C ILE A 183 34.71 12.06 1.70
N MET A 184 35.19 12.70 2.77
CA MET A 184 36.05 13.90 2.66
C MET A 184 37.55 13.58 2.56
N ASN A 185 37.94 12.30 2.58
CA ASN A 185 39.33 11.83 2.70
C ASN A 185 40.12 12.58 3.79
N ALA A 186 39.53 12.62 4.99
CA ALA A 186 40.00 13.35 6.15
C ALA A 186 40.36 12.40 7.31
N THR A 187 41.26 12.82 8.18
CA THR A 187 41.61 12.09 9.40
C THR A 187 40.50 12.28 10.45
N LEU A 188 40.01 11.19 11.05
CA LEU A 188 39.06 11.28 12.17
C LEU A 188 39.83 11.34 13.50
N ILE A 189 39.60 12.38 14.29
CA ILE A 189 39.96 12.40 15.72
C ILE A 189 38.84 11.67 16.48
N LEU A 190 39.20 10.88 17.50
CA LEU A 190 38.28 10.02 18.26
C LEU A 190 36.99 10.78 18.66
N PRO A 191 35.78 10.26 18.35
CA PRO A 191 34.54 10.99 18.61
C PRO A 191 34.29 11.22 20.10
N VAL A 192 34.01 12.46 20.51
CA VAL A 192 33.61 12.75 21.89
C VAL A 192 32.11 12.55 22.06
N LEU A 193 31.76 11.68 23.01
CA LEU A 193 30.42 11.54 23.54
C LEU A 193 30.10 12.81 24.35
N LYS A 194 29.05 13.53 23.96
CA LYS A 194 28.67 14.79 24.60
C LYS A 194 27.55 14.55 25.60
N GLN A 195 27.72 15.06 26.82
CA GLN A 195 26.74 15.07 27.89
C GLN A 195 25.32 15.40 27.40
N ASP A 196 24.41 14.44 27.58
CA ASP A 196 22.98 14.60 27.31
C ASP A 196 22.33 15.49 28.40
N GLN A 197 21.49 16.45 27.99
CA GLN A 197 20.87 17.41 28.90
C GLN A 197 19.89 16.79 29.90
N ILE A 198 19.34 15.61 29.60
CA ILE A 198 18.38 14.87 30.42
C ILE A 198 19.13 13.95 31.39
N TRP A 199 20.15 13.23 30.91
CA TRP A 199 20.84 12.19 31.69
C TRP A 199 22.11 12.67 32.41
N LYS A 200 22.68 13.81 32.02
CA LYS A 200 23.87 14.45 32.62
C LYS A 200 25.16 13.60 32.62
N ASP A 201 25.20 12.51 31.85
CA ASP A 201 26.33 11.57 31.84
C ASP A 201 27.65 12.22 31.39
N GLN A 202 28.78 11.74 31.93
CA GLN A 202 30.14 12.24 31.64
C GLN A 202 31.04 11.20 30.95
N THR A 203 30.51 10.02 30.65
CA THR A 203 31.15 8.94 29.89
C THR A 203 31.88 9.43 28.63
N LYS A 204 33.15 9.02 28.49
CA LYS A 204 33.98 9.16 27.29
C LYS A 204 33.78 7.98 26.33
N PHE A 205 34.37 8.09 25.14
CA PHE A 205 34.41 6.97 24.18
C PHE A 205 35.14 5.74 24.76
N GLU A 206 36.28 5.95 25.42
CA GLU A 206 37.11 4.89 26.02
C GLU A 206 36.47 4.18 27.24
N ASP A 207 35.41 4.75 27.82
CA ASP A 207 34.68 4.15 28.96
C ASP A 207 33.62 3.12 28.50
N ILE A 208 33.44 2.93 27.18
CA ILE A 208 32.36 2.14 26.57
C ILE A 208 32.84 1.23 25.44
N PHE A 209 33.71 1.74 24.56
CA PHE A 209 34.15 1.05 23.35
C PHE A 209 35.64 0.72 23.40
N ASP A 210 36.02 -0.43 22.87
CA ASP A 210 37.42 -0.81 22.69
C ASP A 210 38.07 0.10 21.63
N VAL A 211 38.90 1.03 22.08
CA VAL A 211 39.54 2.05 21.23
C VAL A 211 40.61 1.44 20.33
N ASP A 212 41.35 0.44 20.82
CA ASP A 212 42.43 -0.19 20.07
C ASP A 212 41.89 -1.10 18.97
N HIS A 213 40.86 -1.91 19.27
CA HIS A 213 40.14 -2.66 18.24
C HIS A 213 39.44 -1.72 17.24
N PHE A 214 38.82 -0.63 17.69
CA PHE A 214 38.16 0.35 16.80
C PHE A 214 39.15 1.02 15.82
N ILE A 215 40.34 1.42 16.29
CA ILE A 215 41.37 2.02 15.44
C ILE A 215 42.01 0.96 14.53
N ASP A 216 42.40 -0.20 15.06
CA ASP A 216 43.11 -1.22 14.28
C ASP A 216 42.22 -1.84 13.19
N TYR A 217 40.96 -2.16 13.49
CA TYR A 217 40.04 -2.74 12.51
C TYR A 217 39.73 -1.78 11.35
N LEU A 218 39.76 -0.45 11.59
CA LEU A 218 39.49 0.58 10.60
C LEU A 218 40.74 1.20 9.96
N LYS A 219 41.96 0.82 10.38
CA LYS A 219 43.25 1.43 10.00
C LYS A 219 43.55 1.52 8.50
N HIS A 220 42.86 0.69 7.69
CA HIS A 220 42.97 0.64 6.23
C HIS A 220 41.77 1.27 5.50
N ASP A 221 40.69 1.59 6.21
CA ASP A 221 39.49 2.22 5.65
C ASP A 221 39.56 3.74 5.82
N VAL A 222 39.87 4.21 7.04
CA VAL A 222 39.98 5.62 7.45
C VAL A 222 41.13 5.76 8.44
N ARG A 223 41.98 6.80 8.33
CA ARG A 223 42.96 7.10 9.39
C ARG A 223 42.23 7.71 10.59
N ILE A 224 42.34 7.05 11.75
CA ILE A 224 41.81 7.50 13.03
C ILE A 224 42.97 7.83 13.97
N VAL A 225 42.86 8.92 14.72
CA VAL A 225 43.83 9.32 15.76
C VAL A 225 43.11 9.51 17.10
N ARG A 226 43.79 9.22 18.21
CA ARG A 226 43.24 9.39 19.57
C ARG A 226 42.97 10.86 19.88
N ASP A 227 43.98 11.69 19.68
CA ASP A 227 43.98 13.12 20.02
C ASP A 227 44.43 14.02 18.85
N ILE A 228 44.38 15.34 19.08
CA ILE A 228 44.92 16.36 18.17
C ILE A 228 46.46 16.26 18.15
N PRO A 229 47.12 16.22 16.98
CA PRO A 229 48.58 16.09 16.92
C PRO A 229 49.36 17.25 17.55
N ASP A 230 50.42 16.94 18.31
CA ASP A 230 51.21 17.91 19.08
C ASP A 230 51.87 19.02 18.25
N TRP A 231 52.10 18.79 16.96
CA TRP A 231 52.64 19.82 16.05
C TRP A 231 51.67 20.99 15.82
N PHE A 232 50.38 20.85 16.16
CA PHE A 232 49.39 21.93 16.15
C PHE A 232 49.59 22.86 17.37
N THR A 233 50.72 23.55 17.38
CA THR A 233 51.29 24.21 18.56
C THR A 233 50.62 25.53 18.95
N ASP A 234 49.94 26.23 18.03
CA ASP A 234 49.20 27.45 18.36
C ASP A 234 47.81 27.15 18.94
N LYS A 235 47.73 27.20 20.28
CA LYS A 235 46.47 27.05 21.03
C LYS A 235 45.44 28.13 20.68
N SER A 236 45.84 29.34 20.28
CA SER A 236 44.93 30.43 19.94
C SER A 236 44.20 30.17 18.61
N GLU A 237 44.91 29.63 17.62
CA GLU A 237 44.31 29.22 16.35
C GLU A 237 43.42 27.98 16.55
N LEU A 238 43.86 27.03 17.38
CA LEU A 238 43.07 25.85 17.76
C LEU A 238 41.73 26.23 18.43
N PHE A 239 41.75 27.12 19.43
CA PHE A 239 40.54 27.63 20.06
C PHE A 239 39.63 28.38 19.08
N THR A 240 40.19 29.07 18.09
CA THR A 240 39.44 29.80 17.07
C THR A 240 38.75 28.85 16.09
N SER A 241 39.44 27.82 15.61
CA SER A 241 38.87 26.80 14.71
C SER A 241 37.86 25.88 15.43
N ILE A 242 38.08 25.53 16.69
CA ILE A 242 37.10 24.77 17.51
C ILE A 242 35.84 25.59 17.82
N ARG A 243 35.94 26.93 17.92
CA ARG A 243 34.77 27.83 18.02
C ARG A 243 34.01 27.99 16.71
N ARG A 244 34.68 27.91 15.56
CA ARG A 244 34.10 28.03 14.21
C ARG A 244 33.56 26.69 13.68
N THR A 245 32.68 26.06 14.48
CA THR A 245 31.88 24.89 14.10
C THR A 245 31.11 25.13 12.80
N VAL A 246 30.99 24.11 11.93
CA VAL A 246 29.93 24.08 10.90
C VAL A 246 28.59 23.89 11.60
N LYS A 247 27.92 25.02 11.85
CA LYS A 247 26.54 25.06 12.33
C LYS A 247 25.59 24.77 11.16
N ASN A 248 24.42 24.23 11.47
CA ASN A 248 23.33 24.00 10.50
C ASN A 248 23.62 22.95 9.40
N ILE A 249 24.40 21.90 9.70
CA ILE A 249 24.37 20.67 8.87
C ILE A 249 22.92 20.14 8.85
N PRO A 250 22.29 19.89 7.69
CA PRO A 250 20.93 19.37 7.62
C PRO A 250 20.73 18.07 8.40
N LYS A 251 19.48 17.70 8.70
CA LYS A 251 19.18 16.32 9.10
C LYS A 251 19.22 15.46 7.83
N TYR A 252 19.83 14.28 7.90
CA TYR A 252 19.99 13.35 6.78
C TYR A 252 20.69 13.95 5.55
N ALA A 253 21.68 14.83 5.75
CA ALA A 253 22.39 15.50 4.64
C ALA A 253 23.05 14.48 3.69
N PRO A 254 23.01 14.71 2.35
CA PRO A 254 23.60 13.82 1.36
C PRO A 254 25.14 13.83 1.43
N ALA A 255 25.80 12.83 0.86
CA ALA A 255 27.27 12.78 0.83
C ALA A 255 27.88 14.04 0.17
N GLN A 256 27.27 14.53 -0.91
CA GLN A 256 27.73 15.72 -1.64
C GLN A 256 27.73 17.00 -0.78
N PHE A 257 26.80 17.15 0.17
CA PHE A 257 26.79 18.31 1.07
C PHE A 257 28.11 18.47 1.83
N TYR A 258 28.75 17.36 2.21
CA TYR A 258 30.05 17.40 2.90
C TYR A 258 31.19 17.82 1.97
N ILE A 259 31.15 17.40 0.70
CA ILE A 259 32.13 17.78 -0.32
C ILE A 259 32.04 19.28 -0.63
N ASP A 260 30.84 19.84 -0.69
CA ASP A 260 30.64 21.24 -1.07
C ASP A 260 30.76 22.22 0.12
N ASN A 261 30.19 21.87 1.27
CA ASN A 261 29.99 22.81 2.39
C ASN A 261 30.95 22.62 3.58
N VAL A 262 31.65 21.48 3.65
CA VAL A 262 32.45 21.10 4.82
C VAL A 262 33.93 20.91 4.45
N LEU A 263 34.20 20.14 3.38
CA LEU A 263 35.56 19.88 2.89
C LEU A 263 36.38 21.15 2.56
N PRO A 264 35.84 22.23 1.93
CA PRO A 264 36.64 23.43 1.65
C PRO A 264 37.08 24.12 2.94
N ARG A 265 36.20 24.14 3.95
CA ARG A 265 36.47 24.73 5.28
C ARG A 265 37.49 23.91 6.09
N ILE A 266 37.48 22.59 5.93
CA ILE A 266 38.51 21.69 6.51
C ILE A 266 39.87 21.95 5.85
N LYS A 267 39.93 22.04 4.51
CA LYS A 267 41.17 22.33 3.77
C LYS A 267 41.80 23.67 4.18
N GLU A 268 40.95 24.67 4.42
CA GLU A 268 41.32 26.00 4.91
C GLU A 268 41.84 25.99 6.37
N LYS A 269 41.12 25.33 7.30
CA LYS A 269 41.38 25.45 8.75
C LYS A 269 42.18 24.30 9.37
N LYS A 270 42.50 23.26 8.59
CA LYS A 270 43.22 22.01 8.96
C LYS A 270 42.56 21.14 10.03
N ILE A 271 41.91 21.71 11.03
CA ILE A 271 41.14 21.00 12.06
C ILE A 271 39.75 21.63 12.15
N MET A 272 38.69 20.82 12.12
CA MET A 272 37.31 21.29 12.21
C MET A 272 36.44 20.43 13.12
N ALA A 273 35.63 21.06 13.95
CA ALA A 273 34.65 20.38 14.79
C ALA A 273 33.24 20.44 14.19
N LEU A 274 32.51 19.32 14.18
CA LEU A 274 31.11 19.23 13.74
C LEU A 274 30.19 19.01 14.94
N LYS A 275 29.28 19.96 15.21
CA LYS A 275 28.37 19.96 16.38
C LYS A 275 27.06 20.68 16.02
N PRO A 276 25.86 20.16 16.34
CA PRO A 276 25.56 18.84 16.94
C PRO A 276 25.48 17.73 15.88
N PHE A 277 26.15 16.59 16.11
CA PHE A 277 26.26 15.52 15.12
C PHE A 277 25.42 14.29 15.50
N VAL A 278 24.12 14.35 15.19
CA VAL A 278 23.16 13.24 15.28
C VAL A 278 22.32 13.24 14.01
N ASP A 279 22.11 12.07 13.41
CA ASP A 279 21.37 11.90 12.15
C ASP A 279 21.80 12.89 11.02
N ARG A 280 23.12 13.15 10.88
CA ARG A 280 23.67 14.16 9.95
C ARG A 280 24.10 13.63 8.58
N LEU A 281 24.04 12.33 8.35
CA LEU A 281 24.28 11.71 7.05
C LEU A 281 22.99 10.97 6.66
N GLY A 282 22.56 11.15 5.41
CA GLY A 282 21.38 10.49 4.84
C GLY A 282 21.59 8.97 4.63
N TYR A 283 20.73 8.36 3.83
CA TYR A 283 20.78 6.93 3.55
C TYR A 283 20.94 6.66 2.06
N ASP A 284 20.03 7.22 1.27
CA ASP A 284 19.83 6.95 -0.16
C ASP A 284 20.88 7.70 -1.00
N ASN A 285 21.12 8.98 -0.64
CA ASN A 285 22.14 9.84 -1.25
C ASN A 285 23.57 9.58 -0.70
N VAL A 286 23.96 8.31 -0.55
CA VAL A 286 25.25 7.86 -0.03
C VAL A 286 25.70 6.59 -0.78
N PRO A 287 26.91 6.54 -1.39
CA PRO A 287 27.36 5.38 -2.16
C PRO A 287 27.34 4.07 -1.37
N GLN A 288 27.00 2.95 -2.03
CA GLN A 288 26.78 1.65 -1.38
C GLN A 288 27.98 1.18 -0.54
N GLU A 289 29.22 1.36 -1.00
CA GLU A 289 30.42 1.01 -0.22
C GLU A 289 30.63 1.91 1.01
N ILE A 290 30.14 3.15 1.01
CA ILE A 290 30.13 4.00 2.20
C ILE A 290 29.02 3.55 3.17
N ASN A 291 27.85 3.12 2.65
CA ASN A 291 26.83 2.48 3.48
C ASN A 291 27.30 1.14 4.07
N ARG A 292 28.05 0.35 3.31
CA ARG A 292 28.73 -0.88 3.76
C ARG A 292 29.80 -0.60 4.82
N LEU A 293 30.55 0.51 4.71
CA LEU A 293 31.44 0.97 5.77
C LEU A 293 30.67 1.36 7.04
N ARG A 294 29.50 2.02 6.94
CA ARG A 294 28.62 2.29 8.09
C ARG A 294 28.16 1.00 8.78
N CYS A 295 27.82 -0.04 8.01
CA CYS A 295 27.54 -1.38 8.53
C CYS A 295 28.76 -1.97 9.25
N ARG A 296 29.93 -1.95 8.60
CA ARG A 296 31.19 -2.49 9.13
C ARG A 296 31.54 -1.86 10.48
N VAL A 297 31.40 -0.54 10.58
CA VAL A 297 31.62 0.18 11.83
C VAL A 297 30.61 -0.24 12.90
N ASN A 298 29.33 -0.36 12.57
CA ASN A 298 28.28 -0.72 13.53
C ASN A 298 28.38 -2.16 14.05
N TYR A 299 28.72 -3.12 13.20
CA TYR A 299 28.68 -4.56 13.53
C TYR A 299 30.03 -5.15 13.92
N HIS A 300 31.15 -4.60 13.43
CA HIS A 300 32.49 -5.17 13.65
C HIS A 300 33.44 -4.24 14.41
N ALA A 301 33.48 -2.94 14.10
CA ALA A 301 34.45 -2.03 14.74
C ALA A 301 33.98 -1.51 16.12
N LEU A 302 32.68 -1.22 16.30
CA LEU A 302 32.12 -0.74 17.56
C LEU A 302 31.76 -1.88 18.52
N LYS A 303 32.78 -2.61 18.96
CA LYS A 303 32.72 -3.52 20.12
C LYS A 303 32.64 -2.74 21.43
N PHE A 304 31.97 -3.32 22.43
CA PHE A 304 32.01 -2.76 23.78
C PHE A 304 33.29 -3.22 24.50
N LEU A 305 33.63 -2.59 25.62
CA LEU A 305 34.73 -3.05 26.48
C LEU A 305 34.48 -4.50 26.95
N PRO A 306 35.52 -5.36 27.06
CA PRO A 306 35.38 -6.76 27.44
C PRO A 306 34.62 -7.01 28.75
N GLU A 307 34.73 -6.10 29.73
CA GLU A 307 34.02 -6.18 31.01
C GLU A 307 32.50 -6.01 30.84
N ILE A 308 32.06 -5.17 29.89
CA ILE A 308 30.65 -4.97 29.55
C ILE A 308 30.12 -6.23 28.85
N GLU A 309 30.89 -6.81 27.93
CA GLU A 309 30.50 -8.03 27.21
C GLU A 309 30.41 -9.25 28.16
N GLN A 310 31.41 -9.47 29.01
CA GLN A 310 31.42 -10.54 30.02
C GLN A 310 30.28 -10.40 31.06
N MET A 311 29.97 -9.18 31.49
CA MET A 311 28.83 -8.94 32.40
C MET A 311 27.50 -9.21 31.70
N ALA A 312 27.35 -8.85 30.43
CA ALA A 312 26.15 -9.14 29.65
C ALA A 312 25.97 -10.65 29.37
N ASP A 313 27.06 -11.38 29.10
CA ASP A 313 27.03 -12.85 29.00
C ASP A 313 26.69 -13.53 30.33
N SER A 314 27.18 -12.98 31.44
CA SER A 314 26.81 -13.43 32.79
C SER A 314 25.31 -13.21 33.06
N LEU A 315 24.75 -12.06 32.67
CA LEU A 315 23.31 -11.77 32.78
C LEU A 315 22.46 -12.70 31.88
N ALA A 316 22.87 -12.91 30.63
CA ALA A 316 22.18 -13.80 29.69
C ALA A 316 22.22 -15.26 30.14
N SER A 317 23.36 -15.72 30.66
CA SER A 317 23.51 -17.09 31.21
C SER A 317 22.66 -17.28 32.46
N ARG A 318 22.60 -16.27 33.36
CA ARG A 318 21.69 -16.27 34.51
C ARG A 318 20.23 -16.32 34.07
N MET A 319 19.83 -15.56 33.05
CA MET A 319 18.47 -15.61 32.48
C MET A 319 18.10 -17.00 31.95
N ARG A 320 18.99 -17.65 31.20
CA ARG A 320 18.73 -19.00 30.68
C ARG A 320 18.59 -20.05 31.78
N ASN A 321 19.34 -19.92 32.88
CA ASN A 321 19.46 -20.94 33.91
C ASN A 321 18.62 -20.70 35.20
N ARG A 322 17.80 -19.63 35.30
CA ARG A 322 17.08 -19.27 36.55
C ARG A 322 16.24 -20.40 37.13
N THR A 323 15.70 -21.26 36.28
CA THR A 323 14.74 -22.33 36.62
C THR A 323 15.39 -23.70 36.82
N GLY A 324 16.72 -23.78 36.93
CA GLY A 324 17.46 -25.04 37.11
C GLY A 324 17.69 -25.86 35.83
N SER A 325 16.89 -25.64 34.79
CA SER A 325 17.15 -26.07 33.40
C SER A 325 17.51 -24.88 32.52
N SER A 326 18.30 -25.12 31.46
CA SER A 326 18.60 -24.10 30.45
C SER A 326 17.38 -23.91 29.54
N ASN A 327 16.66 -22.82 29.76
CA ASN A 327 15.40 -22.49 29.08
C ASN A 327 15.58 -21.23 28.21
N PRO A 328 14.77 -21.06 27.15
CA PRO A 328 14.77 -19.82 26.37
C PRO A 328 14.21 -18.65 27.20
N TYR A 329 14.59 -17.42 26.81
CA TYR A 329 14.08 -16.20 27.42
C TYR A 329 13.76 -15.11 26.39
N MET A 330 12.77 -14.30 26.76
CA MET A 330 12.31 -13.14 26.02
C MET A 330 12.99 -11.89 26.58
N ALA A 331 13.42 -10.97 25.71
CA ALA A 331 13.82 -9.63 26.12
C ALA A 331 12.76 -8.61 25.67
N LEU A 332 12.16 -7.93 26.62
CA LEU A 332 11.12 -6.92 26.42
C LEU A 332 11.71 -5.52 26.60
N HIS A 333 11.83 -4.77 25.51
CA HIS A 333 12.18 -3.35 25.52
C HIS A 333 10.90 -2.52 25.79
N LEU A 334 10.66 -2.26 27.08
CA LEU A 334 9.47 -1.58 27.60
C LEU A 334 9.70 -0.07 27.69
N ARG A 335 9.52 0.62 26.56
CA ARG A 335 9.77 2.06 26.42
C ARG A 335 8.64 2.93 26.99
N PHE A 336 8.37 2.79 28.29
CA PHE A 336 7.29 3.46 29.03
C PHE A 336 7.81 4.37 30.16
N GLU A 337 8.97 5.00 29.95
CA GLU A 337 9.58 5.94 30.89
C GLU A 337 8.87 7.30 30.89
N LYS A 338 8.96 8.05 32.00
CA LYS A 338 8.33 9.38 32.15
C LYS A 338 8.62 10.32 30.97
N GLY A 339 9.86 10.32 30.45
CA GLY A 339 10.26 11.13 29.29
C GLY A 339 9.55 10.74 28.00
N MET A 340 9.41 9.44 27.72
CA MET A 340 8.73 8.92 26.51
C MET A 340 7.22 9.13 26.59
N VAL A 341 6.62 8.86 27.77
CA VAL A 341 5.20 9.14 28.05
C VAL A 341 4.92 10.63 27.88
N GLY A 342 5.79 11.50 28.39
CA GLY A 342 5.74 12.95 28.17
C GLY A 342 5.77 13.33 26.68
N LEU A 343 6.85 12.95 26.00
CA LEU A 343 7.16 13.32 24.60
C LEU A 343 6.14 12.81 23.57
N SER A 344 5.45 11.70 23.84
CA SER A 344 4.41 11.17 22.94
C SER A 344 3.23 12.12 22.75
N PHE A 345 2.90 12.90 23.79
CA PHE A 345 1.62 13.62 23.96
C PHE A 345 0.37 12.73 23.84
N CYS A 346 0.49 11.41 23.98
CA CYS A 346 -0.67 10.52 24.10
C CYS A 346 -1.33 10.64 25.48
N ASP A 347 -2.60 10.26 25.57
CA ASP A 347 -3.25 9.98 26.85
C ASP A 347 -3.09 8.49 27.21
N PHE A 348 -3.04 8.23 28.51
CA PHE A 348 -2.89 6.91 29.11
C PHE A 348 -3.83 6.81 30.31
N VAL A 349 -4.14 5.60 30.76
CA VAL A 349 -4.94 5.42 31.99
C VAL A 349 -4.11 5.93 33.18
N GLY A 350 -4.73 6.54 34.19
CA GLY A 350 -4.00 7.05 35.36
C GLY A 350 -4.83 7.97 36.24
N THR A 351 -4.38 8.20 37.47
CA THR A 351 -5.10 9.03 38.44
C THR A 351 -5.12 10.50 38.02
N ARG A 352 -5.99 11.29 38.66
CA ARG A 352 -6.05 12.74 38.44
C ARG A 352 -4.72 13.43 38.80
N GLU A 353 -4.01 12.96 39.84
CA GLU A 353 -2.69 13.49 40.18
C GLU A 353 -1.61 13.04 39.19
N GLU A 354 -1.64 11.80 38.69
CA GLU A 354 -0.70 11.33 37.66
C GLU A 354 -0.83 12.18 36.38
N LYS A 355 -2.06 12.38 35.90
CA LYS A 355 -2.33 13.22 34.71
C LYS A 355 -1.94 14.68 34.93
N ALA A 356 -2.19 15.25 36.12
CA ALA A 356 -1.74 16.60 36.47
C ALA A 356 -0.20 16.72 36.47
N LYS A 357 0.51 15.80 37.14
CA LYS A 357 1.99 15.77 37.17
C LYS A 357 2.60 15.56 35.78
N MET A 358 1.91 14.86 34.88
CA MET A 358 2.30 14.72 33.48
C MET A 358 2.03 15.98 32.66
N ALA A 359 0.93 16.70 32.92
CA ALA A 359 0.63 17.99 32.33
C ALA A 359 1.66 19.07 32.71
N GLU A 360 2.02 19.17 33.99
CA GLU A 360 3.09 20.05 34.50
C GLU A 360 4.44 19.72 33.84
N TYR A 361 4.80 18.44 33.78
CA TYR A 361 6.03 17.99 33.13
C TYR A 361 6.05 18.35 31.64
N ARG A 362 4.96 18.11 30.91
CA ARG A 362 4.84 18.51 29.49
C ARG A 362 4.92 20.03 29.30
N LYS A 363 4.33 20.82 30.21
CA LYS A 363 4.42 22.30 30.22
C LYS A 363 5.85 22.78 30.46
N LYS A 364 6.61 22.12 31.35
CA LYS A 364 7.99 22.47 31.69
C LYS A 364 8.98 22.13 30.57
N GLU A 365 8.95 20.89 30.07
CA GLU A 365 9.97 20.41 29.11
C GLU A 365 9.65 20.83 27.65
N TRP A 366 8.37 21.05 27.31
CA TRP A 366 7.95 21.44 25.95
C TRP A 366 6.95 22.62 25.93
N PRO A 367 7.26 23.78 26.53
CA PRO A 367 6.33 24.90 26.69
C PRO A 367 5.77 25.45 25.36
N ARG A 368 6.55 25.43 24.27
CA ARG A 368 6.07 25.81 22.93
C ARG A 368 5.05 24.83 22.32
N ARG A 369 5.01 23.59 22.81
CA ARG A 369 4.18 22.49 22.29
C ARG A 369 2.99 22.16 23.21
N TYR A 370 3.07 22.55 24.48
CA TYR A 370 2.02 22.34 25.48
C TYR A 370 1.39 23.69 25.89
N LYS A 371 0.37 24.13 25.13
CA LYS A 371 -0.36 25.39 25.42
C LYS A 371 -1.27 25.27 26.65
N ASN A 372 -2.44 24.66 26.48
CA ASN A 372 -3.54 24.60 27.45
C ASN A 372 -4.11 23.19 27.68
N GLY A 373 -3.48 22.15 27.13
CA GLY A 373 -3.93 20.75 27.24
C GLY A 373 -5.10 20.35 26.34
N SER A 374 -6.15 21.17 26.19
CA SER A 374 -7.41 20.76 25.54
C SER A 374 -7.25 20.26 24.10
N HIS A 375 -6.52 21.01 23.26
CA HIS A 375 -6.23 20.66 21.87
C HIS A 375 -5.44 19.35 21.69
N LEU A 376 -4.90 18.77 22.76
CA LEU A 376 -4.14 17.51 22.70
C LEU A 376 -5.03 16.27 22.80
N TRP A 377 -6.31 16.38 23.20
CA TRP A 377 -7.16 15.18 23.37
C TRP A 377 -7.46 14.48 22.04
N GLN A 378 -7.96 15.22 21.04
CA GLN A 378 -8.22 14.69 19.70
C GLN A 378 -6.92 14.17 19.06
N LEU A 379 -5.83 14.94 19.18
CA LEU A 379 -4.50 14.54 18.67
C LEU A 379 -3.94 13.28 19.37
N ALA A 380 -4.22 13.09 20.67
CA ALA A 380 -3.82 11.90 21.41
C ALA A 380 -4.61 10.66 20.94
N LEU A 381 -5.93 10.81 20.72
CA LEU A 381 -6.78 9.74 20.20
C LEU A 381 -6.39 9.36 18.77
N GLN A 382 -6.11 10.35 17.91
CA GLN A 382 -5.59 10.14 16.56
C GLN A 382 -4.25 9.38 16.62
N LYS A 383 -3.27 9.84 17.40
CA LYS A 383 -1.99 9.15 17.58
C LYS A 383 -2.13 7.73 18.13
N ARG A 384 -3.17 7.45 18.92
CA ARG A 384 -3.48 6.09 19.40
C ARG A 384 -3.91 5.22 18.21
N LYS A 385 -4.90 5.66 17.42
CA LYS A 385 -5.38 4.98 16.20
C LYS A 385 -4.26 4.76 15.17
N GLU A 386 -3.40 5.75 14.97
CA GLU A 386 -2.22 5.70 14.07
C GLU A 386 -1.08 4.80 14.61
N GLY A 387 -1.25 4.14 15.77
CA GLY A 387 -0.19 3.35 16.40
C GLY A 387 1.04 4.16 16.83
N ARG A 388 0.96 5.50 16.92
CA ARG A 388 2.06 6.41 17.28
C ARG A 388 2.31 6.55 18.78
N CYS A 389 1.52 5.90 19.64
CA CYS A 389 1.78 5.80 21.08
C CYS A 389 2.69 4.60 21.44
N PRO A 390 3.37 4.59 22.61
CA PRO A 390 3.82 3.37 23.26
C PRO A 390 2.65 2.55 23.85
N LEU A 391 2.88 1.26 24.08
CA LEU A 391 1.95 0.39 24.82
C LEU A 391 2.17 0.51 26.35
N GLU A 392 1.09 0.45 27.13
CA GLU A 392 1.17 0.29 28.59
C GLU A 392 1.58 -1.16 28.97
N PRO A 393 2.20 -1.41 30.14
CA PRO A 393 2.61 -2.77 30.53
C PRO A 393 1.45 -3.77 30.56
N ALA A 394 0.24 -3.33 30.92
CA ALA A 394 -0.97 -4.16 30.86
C ALA A 394 -1.33 -4.59 29.43
N GLU A 395 -1.21 -3.69 28.45
CA GLU A 395 -1.48 -3.98 27.03
C GLU A 395 -0.46 -4.97 26.45
N VAL A 396 0.79 -4.88 26.90
CA VAL A 396 1.86 -5.84 26.56
C VAL A 396 1.55 -7.20 27.16
N ALA A 397 1.07 -7.27 28.40
CA ALA A 397 0.70 -8.53 29.04
C ALA A 397 -0.38 -9.27 28.22
N VAL A 398 -1.46 -8.54 27.90
CA VAL A 398 -2.58 -9.03 27.09
C VAL A 398 -2.13 -9.48 25.69
N LEU A 399 -1.22 -8.74 25.04
CA LEU A 399 -0.63 -9.12 23.75
C LEU A 399 0.16 -10.43 23.83
N LEU A 400 1.09 -10.55 24.79
CA LEU A 400 1.92 -11.75 24.94
C LEU A 400 1.07 -12.99 25.27
N ARG A 401 0.01 -12.81 26.07
CA ARG A 401 -0.93 -13.89 26.37
C ARG A 401 -1.76 -14.30 25.15
N ALA A 402 -2.19 -13.35 24.33
CA ALA A 402 -2.90 -13.64 23.08
C ALA A 402 -2.01 -14.31 22.03
N MET A 403 -0.71 -13.98 22.00
CA MET A 403 0.32 -14.70 21.23
C MET A 403 0.61 -16.12 21.74
N GLY A 404 -0.02 -16.55 22.84
CA GLY A 404 0.11 -17.90 23.39
C GLY A 404 1.25 -18.11 24.40
N TYR A 405 1.97 -17.07 24.83
CA TYR A 405 3.06 -17.25 25.81
C TYR A 405 2.53 -17.70 27.19
N PRO A 406 3.05 -18.79 27.78
CA PRO A 406 2.67 -19.28 29.11
C PRO A 406 3.12 -18.33 30.23
N LYS A 407 2.49 -18.44 31.41
CA LYS A 407 2.81 -17.61 32.59
C LYS A 407 4.27 -17.78 33.04
N GLU A 408 4.82 -18.96 32.76
CA GLU A 408 6.14 -19.44 33.10
C GLU A 408 7.24 -18.81 32.22
N THR A 409 6.86 -18.09 31.14
CA THR A 409 7.76 -17.37 30.22
C THR A 409 8.74 -16.48 30.96
N GLN A 410 10.03 -16.70 30.76
CA GLN A 410 11.10 -15.87 31.33
C GLN A 410 11.24 -14.57 30.54
N ILE A 411 11.10 -13.43 31.21
CA ILE A 411 11.14 -12.10 30.58
C ILE A 411 12.21 -11.22 31.23
N TYR A 412 13.24 -10.86 30.47
CA TYR A 412 14.16 -9.78 30.80
C TYR A 412 13.55 -8.45 30.36
N VAL A 413 13.44 -7.47 31.25
CA VAL A 413 12.91 -6.12 30.92
C VAL A 413 14.03 -5.11 30.79
N ALA A 414 14.30 -4.69 29.55
CA ALA A 414 15.12 -3.53 29.24
C ALA A 414 14.23 -2.28 29.25
N SER A 415 14.39 -1.44 30.28
CA SER A 415 13.61 -0.22 30.48
C SER A 415 14.38 0.73 31.40
N GLY A 416 14.18 2.03 31.23
CA GLY A 416 14.45 3.00 32.30
C GLY A 416 13.40 2.91 33.42
N GLN A 417 13.31 3.95 34.27
CA GLN A 417 12.29 4.01 35.31
C GLN A 417 10.88 4.12 34.69
N VAL A 418 10.12 3.02 34.75
CA VAL A 418 8.74 2.92 34.22
C VAL A 418 7.83 3.93 34.91
N TYR A 419 7.08 4.69 34.11
CA TYR A 419 6.13 5.68 34.61
C TYR A 419 4.99 5.01 35.39
N GLY A 420 4.74 5.47 36.62
CA GLY A 420 3.81 4.83 37.56
C GLY A 420 4.39 3.63 38.34
N GLY A 421 5.67 3.28 38.12
CA GLY A 421 6.43 2.33 38.95
C GLY A 421 5.79 0.94 39.07
N HIS A 422 5.90 0.34 40.27
CA HIS A 422 5.39 -1.00 40.56
C HIS A 422 3.90 -1.16 40.25
N ASN A 423 3.07 -0.15 40.54
CA ASN A 423 1.62 -0.20 40.27
C ASN A 423 1.33 -0.34 38.77
N ARG A 424 2.12 0.32 37.91
CA ARG A 424 2.00 0.21 36.44
C ARG A 424 2.52 -1.13 35.92
N MET A 425 3.54 -1.68 36.56
CA MET A 425 4.14 -2.98 36.21
C MET A 425 3.35 -4.19 36.74
N ALA A 426 2.51 -4.03 37.75
CA ALA A 426 1.82 -5.12 38.42
C ALA A 426 0.98 -6.00 37.46
N PRO A 427 0.18 -5.48 36.51
CA PRO A 427 -0.57 -6.33 35.58
C PRO A 427 0.31 -7.25 34.72
N LEU A 428 1.51 -6.78 34.36
CA LEU A 428 2.48 -7.55 33.57
C LEU A 428 3.20 -8.59 34.43
N ARG A 429 3.67 -8.23 35.64
CA ARG A 429 4.31 -9.18 36.58
C ARG A 429 3.33 -10.23 37.14
N ASN A 430 2.05 -9.89 37.29
CA ASN A 430 1.01 -10.82 37.72
C ASN A 430 0.73 -11.90 36.66
N MET A 431 0.82 -11.53 35.37
CA MET A 431 0.63 -12.45 34.25
C MET A 431 1.90 -13.25 33.90
N PHE A 432 3.08 -12.66 34.12
CA PHE A 432 4.39 -13.27 33.89
C PHE A 432 5.31 -13.04 35.11
N PRO A 433 5.22 -13.88 36.17
CA PRO A 433 6.01 -13.71 37.41
C PRO A 433 7.51 -13.93 37.21
N ASN A 434 7.92 -14.65 36.16
CA ASN A 434 9.34 -14.84 35.78
C ASN A 434 9.94 -13.62 35.06
N LEU A 435 9.35 -12.43 35.25
CA LEU A 435 9.80 -11.15 34.73
C LEU A 435 10.80 -10.49 35.68
N VAL A 436 11.99 -10.15 35.18
CA VAL A 436 13.08 -9.53 35.94
C VAL A 436 13.84 -8.44 35.17
N THR A 437 14.51 -7.56 35.90
CA THR A 437 15.46 -6.55 35.39
C THR A 437 16.92 -6.94 35.71
N LYS A 438 17.90 -6.20 35.16
CA LYS A 438 19.33 -6.39 35.48
C LYS A 438 19.63 -6.22 36.97
N GLU A 439 18.91 -5.32 37.66
CA GLU A 439 19.01 -5.09 39.10
C GLU A 439 18.47 -6.27 39.95
N GLU A 440 17.73 -7.20 39.34
CA GLU A 440 17.22 -8.45 39.94
C GLU A 440 18.03 -9.70 39.49
N LEU A 441 19.10 -9.50 38.70
CA LEU A 441 19.95 -10.55 38.12
C LEU A 441 21.43 -10.44 38.49
N ALA A 442 21.89 -9.25 38.85
CA ALA A 442 23.25 -8.97 39.29
C ALA A 442 23.28 -8.34 40.68
N THR A 443 24.36 -8.58 41.41
CA THR A 443 24.54 -8.03 42.76
C THR A 443 24.74 -6.51 42.70
N LYS A 444 24.66 -5.83 43.85
CA LYS A 444 24.88 -4.39 43.88
C LYS A 444 26.34 -4.04 43.58
N GLU A 445 27.23 -4.97 43.87
CA GLU A 445 28.68 -4.92 43.76
C GLU A 445 29.12 -5.13 42.31
N GLU A 446 28.56 -6.15 41.62
CA GLU A 446 28.76 -6.39 40.18
C GLU A 446 28.34 -5.16 39.35
N LEU A 447 27.19 -4.57 39.68
CA LEU A 447 26.70 -3.36 39.01
C LEU A 447 27.39 -2.07 39.47
N ALA A 448 28.25 -2.09 40.50
CA ALA A 448 28.85 -0.87 41.06
C ALA A 448 29.83 -0.19 40.09
N GLY A 449 30.59 -0.97 39.31
CA GLY A 449 31.47 -0.44 38.27
C GLY A 449 30.70 0.30 37.18
N PHE A 450 29.70 -0.37 36.60
CA PHE A 450 28.89 0.16 35.49
C PHE A 450 27.98 1.33 35.90
N ARG A 451 27.53 1.41 37.17
CA ARG A 451 26.70 2.52 37.69
C ARG A 451 27.37 3.90 37.65
N LYS A 452 28.69 3.98 37.44
CA LYS A 452 29.39 5.26 37.20
C LYS A 452 28.93 5.96 35.91
N HIS A 453 28.39 5.21 34.96
CA HIS A 453 28.08 5.63 33.60
C HIS A 453 26.71 5.08 33.18
N VAL A 454 25.73 5.97 32.99
CA VAL A 454 24.37 5.57 32.56
C VAL A 454 24.43 4.87 31.19
N THR A 455 25.36 5.32 30.36
CA THR A 455 25.70 4.75 29.05
C THR A 455 26.17 3.29 29.13
N SER A 456 26.95 2.90 30.16
CA SER A 456 27.39 1.50 30.34
C SER A 456 26.24 0.57 30.74
N LEU A 457 25.32 1.03 31.59
CA LEU A 457 24.12 0.25 31.94
C LEU A 457 23.22 0.02 30.72
N ALA A 458 23.10 1.02 29.83
CA ALA A 458 22.37 0.88 28.57
C ALA A 458 23.07 -0.07 27.57
N ALA A 459 24.38 -0.25 27.66
CA ALA A 459 25.13 -1.24 26.88
C ALA A 459 24.86 -2.68 27.36
N LEU A 460 24.74 -2.89 28.68
CA LEU A 460 24.30 -4.17 29.25
C LEU A 460 22.88 -4.52 28.80
N ASP A 461 21.92 -3.58 28.92
CA ASP A 461 20.55 -3.77 28.44
C ASP A 461 20.52 -4.14 26.94
N PHE A 462 21.36 -3.47 26.11
CA PHE A 462 21.48 -3.75 24.67
C PHE A 462 22.01 -5.17 24.39
N LEU A 463 23.11 -5.57 25.01
CA LEU A 463 23.72 -6.88 24.78
C LEU A 463 22.84 -8.04 25.28
N VAL A 464 22.14 -7.88 26.41
CA VAL A 464 21.20 -8.91 26.89
C VAL A 464 19.96 -8.98 25.99
N CYS A 465 19.45 -7.85 25.46
CA CYS A 465 18.42 -7.86 24.42
C CYS A 465 18.87 -8.52 23.11
N LEU A 466 20.16 -8.41 22.75
CA LEU A 466 20.70 -9.03 21.55
C LEU A 466 20.85 -10.55 21.69
N LYS A 467 21.21 -11.03 22.89
CA LYS A 467 21.46 -12.45 23.22
C LYS A 467 20.19 -13.25 23.60
N SER A 468 18.98 -12.67 23.50
CA SER A 468 17.71 -13.34 23.82
C SER A 468 17.14 -14.15 22.65
N ASP A 469 16.28 -15.13 22.93
CA ASP A 469 15.69 -15.98 21.89
C ASP A 469 14.56 -15.26 21.15
N VAL A 470 13.72 -14.54 21.92
CA VAL A 470 12.70 -13.60 21.42
C VAL A 470 13.05 -12.19 21.89
N PHE A 471 12.95 -11.20 21.00
CA PHE A 471 12.98 -9.77 21.34
C PHE A 471 11.59 -9.16 21.09
N VAL A 472 11.12 -8.28 21.99
CA VAL A 472 9.81 -7.60 21.87
C VAL A 472 9.97 -6.12 22.16
N MET A 473 9.42 -5.26 21.29
CA MET A 473 9.49 -3.80 21.43
C MET A 473 8.11 -3.18 21.69
N THR A 474 7.95 -2.36 22.72
CA THR A 474 6.65 -1.69 23.00
C THR A 474 6.49 -0.35 22.27
N HIS A 475 7.60 0.20 21.75
CA HIS A 475 7.65 1.40 20.94
C HIS A 475 8.92 1.46 20.09
N GLY A 476 8.88 2.22 18.98
CA GLY A 476 10.03 2.45 18.10
C GLY A 476 11.15 3.30 18.74
N GLY A 477 12.31 3.32 18.08
CA GLY A 477 13.47 4.12 18.47
C GLY A 477 14.79 3.36 18.29
N ASN A 478 15.91 4.10 18.32
CA ASN A 478 17.22 3.63 17.88
C ASN A 478 17.71 2.36 18.61
N PHE A 479 17.34 2.14 19.88
CA PHE A 479 17.60 0.88 20.59
C PHE A 479 16.95 -0.30 19.88
N ALA A 480 15.62 -0.28 19.71
CA ALA A 480 14.88 -1.38 19.08
C ALA A 480 15.29 -1.57 17.61
N LYS A 481 15.57 -0.47 16.89
CA LYS A 481 16.09 -0.52 15.51
C LYS A 481 17.40 -1.30 15.43
N LEU A 482 18.43 -0.87 16.18
CA LEU A 482 19.75 -1.50 16.16
C LEU A 482 19.72 -2.97 16.64
N ILE A 483 18.85 -3.33 17.58
CA ILE A 483 18.65 -4.74 17.98
C ILE A 483 18.03 -5.56 16.83
N ILE A 484 16.96 -5.07 16.20
CA ILE A 484 16.33 -5.76 15.06
C ILE A 484 17.29 -5.88 13.88
N GLY A 485 18.00 -4.79 13.55
CA GLY A 485 19.04 -4.80 12.52
C GLY A 485 20.17 -5.77 12.83
N ALA A 486 20.66 -5.84 14.07
CA ALA A 486 21.70 -6.80 14.45
C ALA A 486 21.19 -8.26 14.37
N ARG A 487 19.97 -8.55 14.82
CA ARG A 487 19.35 -9.90 14.72
C ARG A 487 19.08 -10.31 13.27
N ARG A 488 18.76 -9.35 12.40
CA ARG A 488 18.73 -9.54 10.94
C ARG A 488 20.12 -9.86 10.40
N TYR A 489 21.11 -9.01 10.67
CA TYR A 489 22.51 -9.17 10.24
C TYR A 489 23.14 -10.52 10.64
N MET A 490 22.80 -11.05 11.81
CA MET A 490 23.24 -12.36 12.32
C MET A 490 22.46 -13.57 11.72
N GLY A 491 21.67 -13.38 10.67
CA GLY A 491 21.05 -14.47 9.91
C GLY A 491 19.60 -14.80 10.27
N HIS A 492 18.85 -13.87 10.88
CA HIS A 492 17.39 -13.92 11.08
C HIS A 492 16.83 -15.10 11.93
N SER A 493 17.69 -15.92 12.52
CA SER A 493 17.31 -17.11 13.30
C SER A 493 16.55 -16.81 14.59
N GLN A 494 16.78 -15.63 15.17
CA GLN A 494 16.18 -15.21 16.44
C GLN A 494 14.97 -14.29 16.22
N LYS A 495 13.84 -14.61 16.86
CA LYS A 495 12.56 -13.92 16.66
C LYS A 495 12.57 -12.48 17.20
N SER A 496 11.89 -11.56 16.53
CA SER A 496 11.76 -10.15 16.93
C SER A 496 10.36 -9.61 16.63
N ILE A 497 9.54 -9.47 17.69
CA ILE A 497 8.13 -9.11 17.59
C ILE A 497 7.97 -7.58 17.60
N LYS A 498 7.37 -7.05 16.51
CA LYS A 498 7.08 -5.64 16.28
C LYS A 498 5.55 -5.39 16.29
N PRO A 499 4.95 -5.06 17.46
CA PRO A 499 3.50 -5.05 17.63
C PRO A 499 2.76 -4.10 16.67
N ASP A 500 1.58 -4.49 16.17
CA ASP A 500 0.68 -3.54 15.52
C ASP A 500 -0.16 -2.77 16.52
N LYS A 501 0.37 -1.59 16.88
CA LYS A 501 -0.24 -0.70 17.86
C LYS A 501 -1.46 0.06 17.30
N GLY A 502 -1.68 0.04 15.98
CA GLY A 502 -2.88 0.58 15.35
C GLY A 502 -4.04 -0.39 15.47
N LEU A 503 -3.83 -1.66 15.10
CA LEU A 503 -4.77 -2.77 15.35
C LEU A 503 -5.08 -2.88 16.84
N MET A 504 -4.06 -2.95 17.71
CA MET A 504 -4.29 -3.01 19.17
C MET A 504 -5.08 -1.79 19.67
N SER A 505 -4.93 -0.60 19.07
CA SER A 505 -5.78 0.57 19.40
C SER A 505 -7.22 0.44 18.91
N LYS A 506 -7.51 -0.38 17.88
CA LYS A 506 -8.88 -0.73 17.46
C LYS A 506 -9.47 -1.78 18.40
N SER A 507 -8.79 -2.92 18.59
CA SER A 507 -9.29 -4.04 19.40
C SER A 507 -9.38 -3.71 20.91
N PHE A 508 -8.51 -2.83 21.44
CA PHE A 508 -8.67 -2.24 22.78
C PHE A 508 -9.54 -0.97 22.78
N GLY A 509 -9.97 -0.50 21.60
CA GLY A 509 -10.97 0.55 21.43
C GLY A 509 -12.38 0.00 21.64
N ASP A 510 -12.64 -1.15 21.03
CA ASP A 510 -13.90 -1.88 20.95
C ASP A 510 -14.37 -2.46 22.31
N PRO A 511 -15.64 -2.23 22.72
CA PRO A 511 -16.22 -2.88 23.89
C PRO A 511 -16.75 -4.31 23.64
N TYR A 512 -16.99 -4.71 22.39
CA TYR A 512 -17.59 -6.00 21.99
C TYR A 512 -16.57 -7.05 21.56
N MET A 513 -15.31 -6.68 21.37
CA MET A 513 -14.21 -7.59 21.01
C MET A 513 -14.07 -8.76 21.99
N GLY A 514 -14.40 -9.97 21.51
CA GLY A 514 -14.23 -11.23 22.24
C GLY A 514 -12.78 -11.72 22.22
N TRP A 515 -12.37 -12.47 23.26
CA TRP A 515 -11.00 -12.97 23.38
C TRP A 515 -10.55 -13.83 22.18
N ALA A 516 -11.41 -14.71 21.65
CA ALA A 516 -11.05 -15.58 20.53
C ALA A 516 -10.66 -14.78 19.27
N ASN A 517 -11.50 -13.84 18.85
CA ASN A 517 -11.26 -12.96 17.71
C ASN A 517 -9.99 -12.12 17.93
N PHE A 518 -9.76 -11.60 19.14
CA PHE A 518 -8.54 -10.86 19.45
C PHE A 518 -7.27 -11.74 19.39
N VAL A 519 -7.35 -13.00 19.80
CA VAL A 519 -6.26 -13.97 19.67
C VAL A 519 -5.96 -14.23 18.19
N GLU A 520 -7.00 -14.38 17.36
CA GLU A 520 -6.87 -14.56 15.91
C GLU A 520 -6.26 -13.33 15.23
N ASP A 521 -6.82 -12.13 15.45
CA ASP A 521 -6.27 -10.82 15.05
C ASP A 521 -4.78 -10.71 15.37
N VAL A 522 -4.41 -11.01 16.62
CA VAL A 522 -3.04 -10.93 17.12
C VAL A 522 -2.14 -11.98 16.48
N VAL A 523 -2.59 -13.23 16.35
CA VAL A 523 -1.78 -14.28 15.73
C VAL A 523 -1.55 -13.97 14.26
N VAL A 524 -2.61 -13.75 13.47
CA VAL A 524 -2.53 -13.50 12.02
C VAL A 524 -1.67 -12.26 11.72
N THR A 525 -1.96 -11.12 12.36
CA THR A 525 -1.25 -9.87 12.09
C THR A 525 0.25 -9.93 12.41
N HIS A 526 0.67 -10.79 13.34
CA HIS A 526 2.06 -10.89 13.77
C HIS A 526 2.84 -12.08 13.16
N GLN A 527 2.23 -12.91 12.31
CA GLN A 527 2.91 -14.00 11.59
C GLN A 527 4.09 -13.51 10.73
N THR A 528 3.97 -12.34 10.10
CA THR A 528 5.02 -11.72 9.27
C THR A 528 5.91 -10.74 10.06
N ARG A 529 5.44 -10.26 11.22
CA ARG A 529 6.08 -9.18 12.01
C ARG A 529 7.10 -9.72 13.03
N THR A 530 7.83 -10.75 12.62
CA THR A 530 8.75 -11.56 13.44
C THR A 530 10.23 -11.22 13.25
N GLY A 531 10.56 -10.20 12.44
CA GLY A 531 11.94 -9.73 12.23
C GLY A 531 12.62 -10.25 10.97
N LEU A 532 11.90 -10.95 10.09
CA LEU A 532 12.32 -11.36 8.75
C LEU A 532 12.82 -10.16 7.90
N PRO A 533 13.56 -10.38 6.80
CA PRO A 533 13.77 -9.35 5.78
C PRO A 533 12.43 -8.74 5.33
N GLU A 534 12.36 -7.42 5.24
CA GLU A 534 11.21 -6.70 4.67
C GLU A 534 11.74 -5.93 3.46
N GLU A 535 11.50 -6.42 2.23
CA GLU A 535 12.05 -5.80 1.00
C GLU A 535 11.24 -4.58 0.52
N THR A 536 10.09 -4.30 1.13
CA THR A 536 9.02 -3.43 0.59
C THR A 536 8.77 -2.13 1.39
N PHE A 537 9.72 -1.66 2.20
CA PHE A 537 9.56 -0.38 2.93
C PHE A 537 10.18 0.82 2.19
N PRO A 538 9.40 1.85 1.81
CA PRO A 538 9.86 3.00 1.02
C PRO A 538 10.68 4.04 1.83
N ASN A 539 11.36 3.62 2.90
CA ASN A 539 12.23 4.47 3.72
C ASN A 539 13.40 3.60 4.24
N TYR A 540 14.59 3.82 3.69
CA TYR A 540 15.74 2.91 3.82
C TYR A 540 16.52 3.10 5.14
N ASP A 541 15.96 2.67 6.27
CA ASP A 541 16.68 2.73 7.54
C ASP A 541 17.68 1.57 7.71
N LEU A 542 18.92 1.83 7.29
CA LEU A 542 20.12 0.98 7.43
C LEU A 542 20.25 0.31 8.81
N TRP A 543 19.77 0.94 9.88
CA TRP A 543 19.91 0.44 11.25
C TRP A 543 18.82 -0.56 11.66
N GLU A 544 17.67 -0.56 10.99
CA GLU A 544 16.56 -1.48 11.24
C GLU A 544 16.49 -2.58 10.16
N ASN A 545 16.87 -2.30 8.91
CA ASN A 545 16.80 -3.24 7.79
C ASN A 545 18.13 -3.26 6.98
N PRO A 546 19.16 -3.97 7.46
CA PRO A 546 20.54 -3.86 6.96
C PRO A 546 20.80 -4.73 5.72
N LEU A 547 19.89 -4.76 4.74
CA LEU A 547 19.95 -5.68 3.60
C LEU A 547 21.08 -5.33 2.61
N THR A 548 20.78 -4.72 1.46
CA THR A 548 21.73 -4.58 0.35
C THR A 548 23.09 -3.88 0.62
N PRO A 549 23.33 -3.10 1.71
CA PRO A 549 24.67 -2.59 2.04
C PRO A 549 25.45 -3.47 3.02
N CYS A 550 24.78 -4.19 3.91
CA CYS A 550 25.44 -4.94 4.98
C CYS A 550 25.42 -6.45 4.73
N MET A 551 24.46 -6.93 3.96
CA MET A 551 24.17 -8.33 3.68
C MET A 551 24.06 -8.56 2.17
N TYR A 552 24.23 -9.82 1.78
CA TYR A 552 24.07 -10.32 0.42
C TYR A 552 23.22 -11.59 0.46
N ASN A 553 22.56 -11.89 -0.64
CA ASN A 553 21.86 -13.16 -0.79
C ASN A 553 22.74 -14.11 -1.64
N PRO A 554 23.41 -15.13 -1.08
CA PRO A 554 24.07 -16.19 -1.86
C PRO A 554 23.23 -16.80 -3.00
N LYS A 555 21.89 -16.88 -2.91
CA LYS A 555 21.06 -17.36 -4.03
C LYS A 555 20.97 -16.33 -5.18
N GLN A 556 21.21 -15.04 -4.92
CA GLN A 556 21.47 -14.04 -5.96
C GLN A 556 22.93 -14.13 -6.47
N LEU A 557 23.92 -14.29 -5.57
CA LEU A 557 25.34 -14.32 -5.99
C LEU A 557 25.73 -15.55 -6.84
N VAL A 558 25.05 -16.70 -6.73
CA VAL A 558 25.34 -17.84 -7.62
C VAL A 558 25.10 -17.48 -9.10
N ASN A 559 24.14 -16.60 -9.38
CA ASN A 559 23.87 -16.12 -10.75
C ASN A 559 24.91 -15.09 -11.25
N SER A 560 25.67 -14.43 -10.36
CA SER A 560 26.71 -13.45 -10.72
C SER A 560 28.14 -14.00 -10.68
N ALA A 561 28.40 -15.05 -9.89
CA ALA A 561 29.71 -15.71 -9.82
C ALA A 561 30.13 -16.36 -11.16
N LEU A 562 29.17 -16.73 -12.00
CA LEU A 562 29.39 -17.26 -13.34
C LEU A 562 29.74 -16.19 -14.40
N GLU A 563 29.61 -14.89 -14.09
CA GLU A 563 29.93 -13.79 -15.02
C GLU A 563 31.36 -13.24 -14.84
N LEU A 564 32.08 -13.67 -13.79
CA LEU A 564 33.32 -13.06 -13.33
C LEU A 564 34.62 -13.78 -13.75
N SER A 565 34.52 -14.82 -14.60
CA SER A 565 35.67 -15.61 -15.08
C SER A 565 36.17 -15.22 -16.49
N CYS A 566 35.52 -14.27 -17.17
CA CYS A 566 35.74 -13.98 -18.60
C CYS A 566 36.16 -12.54 -18.93
N ILE A 567 36.78 -11.80 -17.99
CA ILE A 567 37.39 -10.49 -18.28
C ILE A 567 38.80 -10.40 -17.64
N PHE A 568 39.75 -9.83 -18.40
CA PHE A 568 41.18 -9.60 -18.07
C PHE A 568 42.17 -10.79 -18.14
N PRO A 569 42.98 -10.88 -19.22
CA PRO A 569 44.38 -11.32 -19.09
C PRO A 569 45.24 -10.23 -18.42
N PRO A 570 46.39 -10.57 -17.81
CA PRO A 570 47.18 -9.64 -17.01
C PRO A 570 48.04 -8.67 -17.84
N TYR A 571 48.17 -7.43 -17.36
CA TYR A 571 49.17 -6.46 -17.83
C TYR A 571 50.45 -6.55 -17.00
N SER A 572 51.62 -6.55 -17.64
CA SER A 572 52.92 -6.40 -16.98
C SER A 572 53.92 -5.54 -17.77
N SER A 573 54.51 -4.57 -17.07
CA SER A 573 55.81 -3.92 -17.31
C SER A 573 56.14 -3.30 -18.69
N SER A 574 56.03 -1.96 -18.70
CA SER A 574 57.12 -1.01 -19.03
C SER A 574 57.46 -0.74 -20.53
N PRO A 575 58.14 0.39 -20.86
CA PRO A 575 57.75 1.21 -22.03
C PRO A 575 58.84 1.42 -23.10
N ASP A 576 58.47 1.96 -24.27
CA ASP A 576 59.38 2.82 -25.04
C ASP A 576 58.75 3.78 -26.09
N CYS A 577 59.51 4.84 -26.40
CA CYS A 577 59.55 5.71 -27.60
C CYS A 577 58.31 6.24 -28.38
N ALA A 578 58.19 7.59 -28.36
CA ALA A 578 57.95 8.53 -29.48
C ALA A 578 56.67 8.52 -30.36
N GLY A 579 56.19 9.74 -30.70
CA GLY A 579 55.26 10.04 -31.82
C GLY A 579 56.00 10.80 -32.96
N PRO A 580 55.38 11.74 -33.72
CA PRO A 580 53.97 12.18 -33.76
C PRO A 580 53.40 12.35 -35.21
N SER A 581 52.22 12.99 -35.35
CA SER A 581 51.66 13.58 -36.61
C SER A 581 51.21 12.57 -37.71
N PHE A 582 50.47 12.90 -38.78
CA PHE A 582 50.06 14.20 -39.39
C PHE A 582 48.53 14.29 -39.66
N THR A 583 48.07 15.25 -40.47
CA THR A 583 46.65 15.67 -40.60
C THR A 583 46.05 15.56 -42.02
N LYS A 584 44.71 15.61 -42.07
CA LYS A 584 43.85 16.14 -43.16
C LYS A 584 43.69 15.38 -44.51
N SER A 585 42.47 14.83 -44.65
CA SER A 585 41.44 15.26 -45.64
C SER A 585 41.36 14.66 -47.06
N ASN A 586 40.09 14.60 -47.50
CA ASN A 586 39.54 14.77 -48.86
C ASN A 586 39.24 13.57 -49.81
N VAL A 587 37.94 13.48 -50.10
CA VAL A 587 37.28 13.21 -51.40
C VAL A 587 37.35 11.80 -52.01
N PHE A 588 36.17 11.15 -52.02
CA PHE A 588 35.82 10.01 -52.87
C PHE A 588 35.46 10.45 -54.31
N ARG A 589 35.85 9.65 -55.31
CA ARG A 589 34.91 9.06 -56.30
C ARG A 589 35.60 8.12 -57.31
N ASN A 590 34.98 6.94 -57.53
CA ASN A 590 35.02 6.12 -58.75
C ASN A 590 36.40 5.53 -59.16
N LYS A 591 36.54 4.38 -59.85
CA LYS A 591 35.59 3.44 -60.50
C LYS A 591 36.32 2.13 -60.86
N ASP A 592 35.57 1.06 -61.15
CA ASP A 592 35.92 -0.06 -62.07
C ASP A 592 37.14 -0.97 -61.71
N LEU A 593 37.28 -2.25 -62.13
CA LEU A 593 36.36 -3.28 -62.70
C LEU A 593 37.04 -4.68 -62.63
N ASN A 594 36.24 -5.77 -62.76
CA ASN A 594 36.60 -7.09 -63.34
C ASN A 594 37.61 -8.02 -62.64
N LEU A 595 37.68 -9.34 -62.95
CA LEU A 595 36.68 -10.42 -63.23
C LEU A 595 37.42 -11.76 -63.48
N ARG A 596 36.81 -12.92 -63.13
CA ARG A 596 36.97 -14.30 -63.71
C ARG A 596 36.37 -15.34 -62.73
N GLY A 597 35.65 -16.41 -63.14
CA GLY A 597 35.00 -16.69 -64.44
C GLY A 597 34.73 -18.19 -64.72
N GLY A 598 33.57 -18.51 -65.32
CA GLY A 598 33.33 -19.74 -66.12
C GLY A 598 32.78 -20.99 -65.41
N LEU A 599 32.01 -21.91 -66.05
CA LEU A 599 31.47 -21.99 -67.44
C LEU A 599 30.28 -23.00 -67.55
N THR A 600 29.24 -22.67 -68.35
CA THR A 600 28.32 -23.55 -69.16
C THR A 600 27.53 -24.72 -68.52
N GLY A 601 26.39 -25.24 -69.02
CA GLY A 601 25.48 -25.00 -70.20
C GLY A 601 24.24 -25.93 -70.03
N ASP A 602 23.09 -25.87 -70.73
CA ASP A 602 22.70 -25.35 -72.06
C ASP A 602 21.21 -24.87 -72.11
N TYR A 603 20.70 -24.47 -73.29
CA TYR A 603 19.37 -23.89 -73.56
C TYR A 603 18.41 -24.82 -74.35
N LEU A 604 17.08 -24.64 -74.28
CA LEU A 604 16.13 -23.99 -75.26
C LEU A 604 14.66 -24.25 -74.74
N LEU A 605 13.52 -23.62 -75.09
CA LEU A 605 13.10 -22.43 -75.87
C LEU A 605 11.57 -22.16 -75.60
N VAL A 606 10.95 -21.15 -76.27
CA VAL A 606 9.49 -20.96 -76.54
C VAL A 606 8.55 -20.47 -75.40
N ILE A 607 8.46 -19.13 -75.24
CA ILE A 607 7.24 -18.28 -75.45
C ILE A 607 6.01 -18.53 -74.52
N VAL A 608 5.74 -17.68 -73.49
CA VAL A 608 4.94 -16.39 -73.48
C VAL A 608 3.52 -16.60 -72.87
N VAL A 609 2.88 -15.73 -72.07
CA VAL A 609 2.67 -14.25 -72.16
C VAL A 609 2.38 -13.56 -70.79
N LEU A 610 2.75 -12.27 -70.64
CA LEU A 610 2.24 -11.18 -69.73
C LEU A 610 2.18 -11.40 -68.17
N ARG A 611 2.66 -10.51 -67.26
CA ARG A 611 2.56 -9.03 -67.03
C ARG A 611 1.34 -8.60 -66.17
N PHE A 612 1.37 -7.61 -65.26
CA PHE A 612 2.48 -6.78 -64.71
C PHE A 612 2.12 -6.12 -63.35
N LEU A 613 3.09 -5.40 -62.78
CA LEU A 613 3.03 -4.44 -61.65
C LEU A 613 1.88 -3.41 -61.71
N TYR A 614 1.58 -2.76 -60.57
CA TYR A 614 1.71 -1.29 -60.48
C TYR A 614 1.90 -0.76 -59.03
N LYS A 615 2.74 0.28 -58.90
CA LYS A 615 2.79 1.27 -57.80
C LYS A 615 2.49 2.63 -58.44
N PHE A 616 1.74 3.53 -57.80
CA PHE A 616 2.18 4.93 -57.56
C PHE A 616 1.16 5.73 -56.72
N THR A 617 1.63 6.82 -56.14
CA THR A 617 0.94 7.80 -55.28
C THR A 617 0.52 9.04 -56.10
N PHE A 618 -0.51 9.82 -55.70
CA PHE A 618 -0.45 11.29 -55.48
C PHE A 618 -1.80 11.99 -55.14
N VAL A 619 -1.76 12.89 -54.15
CA VAL A 619 -2.41 14.24 -54.01
C VAL A 619 -3.95 14.46 -54.05
N VAL A 620 -4.46 14.90 -52.88
CA VAL A 620 -5.35 16.06 -52.56
C VAL A 620 -6.24 16.71 -53.65
N ASN A 621 -7.56 16.80 -53.38
CA ASN A 621 -8.32 18.07 -53.47
C ASN A 621 -9.76 18.06 -52.86
N SER A 622 -9.95 18.84 -51.79
CA SER A 622 -10.89 19.97 -51.62
C SER A 622 -12.37 19.94 -52.10
N CYS A 623 -13.28 20.37 -51.18
CA CYS A 623 -14.53 21.15 -51.40
C CYS A 623 -15.72 20.48 -52.15
N SER A 624 -16.96 20.42 -51.66
CA SER A 624 -17.82 21.49 -51.07
C SER A 624 -19.15 20.96 -50.47
N PHE A 625 -19.85 21.81 -49.70
CA PHE A 625 -21.27 21.67 -49.34
C PHE A 625 -22.22 22.01 -50.51
N ILE A 626 -23.46 21.47 -50.45
CA ILE A 626 -24.74 21.76 -51.19
C ILE A 626 -25.42 20.39 -51.49
N GLY A 627 -26.72 20.14 -51.25
CA GLY A 627 -27.73 20.92 -50.53
C GLY A 627 -29.16 20.43 -50.81
N GLU A 628 -29.96 20.28 -49.74
CA GLU A 628 -31.44 20.32 -49.68
C GLU A 628 -32.35 19.22 -50.35
N TYR A 629 -33.48 18.96 -49.65
CA TYR A 629 -34.77 18.32 -50.04
C TYR A 629 -34.85 16.93 -50.72
N GLY A 630 -35.75 16.05 -50.22
CA GLY A 630 -36.36 15.03 -51.11
C GLY A 630 -37.09 13.75 -50.64
N ILE A 631 -37.88 13.73 -49.55
CA ILE A 631 -39.17 12.97 -49.41
C ILE A 631 -39.25 11.44 -49.78
N GLU A 632 -39.64 10.62 -48.77
CA GLU A 632 -40.39 9.32 -48.82
C GLU A 632 -39.89 8.09 -49.64
N GLY A 633 -40.23 6.85 -49.22
CA GLY A 633 -40.00 5.69 -50.12
C GLY A 633 -40.11 4.20 -49.70
N ARG A 634 -40.62 3.82 -48.51
CA ARG A 634 -41.07 2.44 -48.13
C ARG A 634 -40.32 1.16 -48.66
N SER A 635 -39.66 0.47 -47.73
CA SER A 635 -39.74 -1.00 -47.44
C SER A 635 -39.32 -2.11 -48.45
N ALA A 636 -38.72 -3.15 -47.86
CA ALA A 636 -38.78 -4.58 -48.17
C ALA A 636 -37.60 -5.26 -48.94
N GLU A 637 -36.80 -5.99 -48.16
CA GLU A 637 -36.20 -7.32 -48.38
C GLU A 637 -35.30 -7.62 -49.61
N PRO A 638 -34.05 -8.08 -49.39
CA PRO A 638 -33.20 -8.67 -50.44
C PRO A 638 -33.39 -10.19 -50.53
N TYR A 639 -33.50 -10.72 -51.76
CA TYR A 639 -33.32 -12.15 -52.04
C TYR A 639 -31.89 -12.45 -52.50
N ILE A 640 -31.30 -13.51 -51.93
CA ILE A 640 -29.98 -14.02 -52.30
C ILE A 640 -30.06 -14.78 -53.63
N VAL A 641 -29.03 -14.65 -54.47
CA VAL A 641 -28.77 -15.56 -55.60
C VAL A 641 -27.32 -16.04 -55.51
N GLU A 642 -27.15 -17.33 -55.22
CA GLU A 642 -25.86 -18.01 -55.31
C GLU A 642 -25.48 -18.32 -56.76
N CYS A 643 -24.19 -18.57 -57.01
CA CYS A 643 -23.74 -19.47 -58.06
C CYS A 643 -22.58 -20.33 -57.54
N ALA A 644 -22.52 -21.59 -57.97
CA ALA A 644 -21.87 -22.68 -57.24
C ALA A 644 -20.76 -23.40 -58.04
N CYS A 645 -20.10 -24.35 -57.36
CA CYS A 645 -19.47 -25.61 -57.84
C CYS A 645 -18.11 -25.90 -57.17
N THR A 646 -17.69 -27.12 -56.81
CA THR A 646 -18.34 -28.44 -56.54
C THR A 646 -17.25 -29.40 -55.98
N GLY A 647 -17.55 -30.33 -55.06
CA GLY A 647 -16.72 -31.56 -54.91
C GLY A 647 -16.43 -32.14 -53.50
N VAL A 648 -17.37 -32.95 -52.98
CA VAL A 648 -17.23 -34.17 -52.12
C VAL A 648 -15.81 -34.63 -51.67
N SER A 649 -15.57 -35.12 -50.44
CA SER A 649 -16.40 -36.06 -49.64
C SER A 649 -16.33 -35.94 -48.10
N PHE A 650 -17.38 -36.46 -47.46
CA PHE A 650 -17.72 -36.42 -46.04
C PHE A 650 -16.79 -37.16 -45.05
N PHE A 651 -16.68 -36.60 -43.84
CA PHE A 651 -17.04 -37.32 -42.60
C PHE A 651 -18.18 -36.57 -41.90
N ARG A 652 -19.02 -37.28 -41.12
CA ARG A 652 -20.31 -36.77 -40.63
C ARG A 652 -20.31 -36.55 -39.11
N VAL A 653 -20.33 -35.29 -38.68
CA VAL A 653 -20.65 -34.90 -37.29
C VAL A 653 -22.07 -34.37 -37.23
N SER A 654 -22.80 -34.63 -36.14
CA SER A 654 -24.22 -34.28 -36.03
C SER A 654 -24.43 -32.77 -35.96
N SER A 655 -25.33 -32.24 -36.77
CA SER A 655 -25.87 -30.90 -36.61
C SER A 655 -26.61 -30.76 -35.28
N LYS A 656 -26.28 -29.71 -34.53
CA LYS A 656 -27.24 -28.97 -33.70
C LYS A 656 -27.40 -27.57 -34.28
N ASN A 657 -28.51 -26.92 -33.98
CA ASN A 657 -29.02 -25.74 -34.67
C ASN A 657 -27.99 -24.60 -34.77
N LEU A 658 -28.04 -23.88 -35.89
CA LEU A 658 -27.40 -22.58 -36.10
C LEU A 658 -28.43 -21.47 -35.86
N ASP A 659 -28.98 -21.47 -34.65
CA ASP A 659 -29.75 -20.38 -34.06
C ASP A 659 -29.03 -20.00 -32.75
N ASP A 660 -29.09 -18.74 -32.34
CA ASP A 660 -28.38 -18.14 -31.19
C ASP A 660 -26.83 -18.19 -31.24
N VAL A 661 -26.24 -17.30 -32.03
CA VAL A 661 -24.89 -16.76 -31.77
C VAL A 661 -24.96 -15.23 -31.71
N VAL A 662 -25.17 -14.69 -30.51
CA VAL A 662 -24.95 -13.27 -30.22
C VAL A 662 -23.45 -12.96 -30.40
N PRO A 663 -23.07 -11.83 -31.05
CA PRO A 663 -21.66 -11.45 -31.18
C PRO A 663 -20.97 -11.37 -29.82
N ASP A 664 -19.82 -12.04 -29.67
CA ASP A 664 -19.14 -12.18 -28.37
C ASP A 664 -18.62 -10.83 -27.85
N GLN A 665 -19.34 -10.29 -26.86
CA GLN A 665 -19.07 -9.00 -26.25
C GLN A 665 -17.80 -9.01 -25.40
N ALA A 666 -17.06 -7.90 -25.44
CA ALA A 666 -15.76 -7.73 -24.77
C ALA A 666 -14.77 -8.88 -25.05
N SER A 667 -14.72 -9.37 -26.31
CA SER A 667 -13.71 -10.34 -26.78
C SER A 667 -12.28 -9.77 -26.83
N SER A 668 -12.14 -8.46 -26.69
CA SER A 668 -10.92 -7.73 -26.32
C SER A 668 -11.25 -6.72 -25.21
N PRO A 669 -10.26 -6.11 -24.52
CA PRO A 669 -10.53 -5.07 -23.54
C PRO A 669 -11.36 -3.92 -24.14
N PRO A 670 -12.45 -3.47 -23.48
CA PRO A 670 -13.20 -2.30 -23.92
C PRO A 670 -12.33 -1.05 -24.05
N ARG A 671 -12.60 -0.24 -25.07
CA ARG A 671 -11.87 1.02 -25.33
C ARG A 671 -12.87 2.12 -25.66
N GLY A 672 -12.66 3.31 -25.10
CA GLY A 672 -13.66 4.36 -25.11
C GLY A 672 -13.26 5.60 -24.33
N TRP A 673 -14.25 6.42 -24.00
CA TRP A 673 -14.11 7.65 -23.23
C TRP A 673 -15.09 7.69 -22.06
N ASN A 674 -14.69 8.32 -20.96
CA ASN A 674 -15.47 8.47 -19.74
C ASN A 674 -15.38 9.93 -19.23
N SER A 675 -16.50 10.48 -18.74
CA SER A 675 -16.56 11.90 -18.35
C SER A 675 -15.99 12.25 -16.95
N TYR A 676 -15.54 11.29 -16.14
CA TYR A 676 -15.17 11.52 -14.73
C TYR A 676 -13.98 12.48 -14.58
N ASP A 677 -12.82 12.14 -15.16
CA ASP A 677 -11.57 12.89 -14.95
C ASP A 677 -11.63 14.32 -15.51
N SER A 678 -12.55 14.59 -16.44
CA SER A 678 -12.74 15.89 -17.10
C SER A 678 -13.91 16.72 -16.56
N PHE A 679 -15.04 16.11 -16.22
CA PHE A 679 -16.26 16.83 -15.80
C PHE A 679 -16.73 16.51 -14.37
N SER A 680 -16.06 15.58 -13.68
CA SER A 680 -16.54 14.97 -12.44
C SER A 680 -17.98 14.50 -12.61
N TRP A 681 -18.87 14.82 -11.66
CA TRP A 681 -20.29 14.47 -11.73
C TRP A 681 -21.14 15.40 -12.62
N THR A 682 -20.54 16.38 -13.30
CA THR A 682 -21.23 17.65 -13.59
C THR A 682 -21.56 17.93 -15.06
N ILE A 683 -21.28 16.98 -15.95
CA ILE A 683 -21.45 17.09 -17.42
C ILE A 683 -22.92 17.32 -17.82
N SER A 684 -23.13 18.04 -18.94
CA SER A 684 -24.43 18.21 -19.60
C SER A 684 -24.52 17.44 -20.94
N GLU A 685 -25.74 17.24 -21.45
CA GLU A 685 -25.99 16.53 -22.72
C GLU A 685 -25.22 17.15 -23.90
N VAL A 686 -25.13 18.48 -23.95
CA VAL A 686 -24.41 19.19 -25.03
C VAL A 686 -22.92 18.87 -25.00
N GLU A 687 -22.31 18.86 -23.81
CA GLU A 687 -20.88 18.60 -23.65
C GLU A 687 -20.54 17.11 -23.86
N PHE A 688 -21.44 16.22 -23.43
CA PHE A 688 -21.34 14.78 -23.69
C PHE A 688 -21.43 14.46 -25.18
N LEU A 689 -22.43 14.99 -25.89
CA LEU A 689 -22.58 14.77 -27.33
C LEU A 689 -21.46 15.41 -28.16
N GLN A 690 -20.93 16.57 -27.73
CA GLN A 690 -19.71 17.14 -28.32
C GLN A 690 -18.50 16.22 -28.14
N ASN A 691 -18.31 15.65 -26.94
CA ASN A 691 -17.24 14.67 -26.70
C ASN A 691 -17.43 13.42 -27.57
N ALA A 692 -18.63 12.84 -27.60
CA ALA A 692 -18.96 11.68 -28.43
C ALA A 692 -18.67 11.93 -29.92
N GLN A 693 -19.06 13.08 -30.48
CA GLN A 693 -18.74 13.44 -31.86
C GLN A 693 -17.22 13.46 -32.11
N ASN A 694 -16.42 14.04 -31.20
CA ASN A 694 -14.95 14.07 -31.33
C ASN A 694 -14.33 12.67 -31.22
N ILE A 695 -14.88 11.78 -30.37
CA ILE A 695 -14.46 10.37 -30.28
C ILE A 695 -14.79 9.61 -31.57
N SER A 696 -15.99 9.81 -32.14
CA SER A 696 -16.41 9.22 -33.42
C SER A 696 -15.50 9.66 -34.58
N GLU A 697 -15.24 10.97 -34.70
CA GLU A 697 -14.40 11.52 -35.77
C GLU A 697 -12.91 11.17 -35.64
N SER A 698 -12.39 11.04 -34.41
CA SER A 698 -10.94 10.89 -34.17
C SER A 698 -10.50 9.48 -33.79
N LEU A 699 -11.19 8.81 -32.86
CA LEU A 699 -10.68 7.62 -32.17
C LEU A 699 -11.45 6.32 -32.50
N LEU A 700 -12.66 6.40 -33.06
CA LEU A 700 -13.45 5.23 -33.48
C LEU A 700 -12.72 4.38 -34.53
N SER A 701 -11.99 5.00 -35.48
CA SER A 701 -11.14 4.27 -36.43
C SER A 701 -9.99 3.49 -35.78
N SER A 702 -9.59 3.90 -34.58
CA SER A 702 -8.62 3.17 -33.73
C SER A 702 -9.32 2.18 -32.79
N GLY A 703 -10.64 2.10 -32.78
CA GLY A 703 -11.45 1.16 -32.00
C GLY A 703 -11.85 1.66 -30.61
N TYR A 704 -11.86 2.97 -30.37
CA TYR A 704 -12.54 3.58 -29.22
C TYR A 704 -14.04 3.68 -29.51
N GLU A 705 -14.81 2.72 -29.01
CA GLU A 705 -16.24 2.57 -29.34
C GLU A 705 -17.20 3.00 -28.22
N TYR A 706 -16.81 2.93 -26.94
CA TYR A 706 -17.70 3.33 -25.83
C TYR A 706 -17.58 4.82 -25.47
N VAL A 707 -18.70 5.47 -25.16
CA VAL A 707 -18.75 6.80 -24.52
C VAL A 707 -19.63 6.75 -23.28
N VAL A 708 -19.04 7.01 -22.11
CA VAL A 708 -19.61 6.69 -20.80
C VAL A 708 -19.94 7.96 -20.01
N VAL A 709 -21.22 8.13 -19.66
CA VAL A 709 -21.67 9.18 -18.74
C VAL A 709 -21.35 8.76 -17.31
N ASP A 710 -20.36 9.42 -16.70
CA ASP A 710 -19.97 9.17 -15.32
C ASP A 710 -20.69 10.09 -14.32
N PHE A 711 -20.39 9.90 -13.03
CA PHE A 711 -21.44 9.67 -12.02
C PHE A 711 -22.44 10.80 -11.74
N LEU A 712 -23.57 10.42 -11.14
CA LEU A 712 -24.66 11.33 -10.73
C LEU A 712 -25.29 12.16 -11.87
N TRP A 713 -25.44 11.59 -13.06
CA TRP A 713 -26.21 12.19 -14.17
C TRP A 713 -27.68 12.48 -13.82
N TYR A 714 -28.22 11.79 -12.82
CA TYR A 714 -29.52 12.02 -12.19
C TYR A 714 -29.54 13.12 -11.13
N ARG A 715 -28.40 13.70 -10.73
CA ARG A 715 -28.35 14.76 -9.70
C ARG A 715 -28.43 16.16 -10.32
N ARG A 716 -29.31 16.98 -9.76
CA ARG A 716 -29.48 18.39 -10.14
C ARG A 716 -28.22 19.20 -9.88
N LYS A 717 -27.70 19.87 -10.90
CA LYS A 717 -26.55 20.80 -10.80
C LYS A 717 -27.05 22.19 -10.34
N VAL A 718 -27.34 22.32 -9.05
CA VAL A 718 -27.83 23.54 -8.39
C VAL A 718 -26.95 23.93 -7.20
N GLU A 719 -27.07 25.17 -6.73
CA GLU A 719 -26.30 25.66 -5.57
C GLU A 719 -26.51 24.76 -4.33
N GLY A 720 -25.40 24.39 -3.68
CA GLY A 720 -25.38 23.48 -2.53
C GLY A 720 -25.27 21.99 -2.88
N ALA A 721 -25.60 21.57 -4.10
CA ALA A 721 -25.46 20.18 -4.52
C ALA A 721 -23.98 19.78 -4.71
N ASN A 722 -23.64 18.55 -4.32
CA ASN A 722 -22.30 17.95 -4.39
C ASN A 722 -22.40 16.39 -4.38
N PRO A 723 -21.28 15.65 -4.48
CA PRO A 723 -21.28 14.19 -4.56
C PRO A 723 -21.96 13.41 -3.43
N ASP A 724 -22.06 13.92 -2.19
CA ASP A 724 -22.76 13.24 -1.07
C ASP A 724 -24.00 14.02 -0.59
N SER A 725 -24.64 14.78 -1.48
CA SER A 725 -25.84 15.56 -1.17
C SER A 725 -27.13 14.74 -1.24
N LEU A 726 -27.87 14.70 -0.14
CA LEU A 726 -29.23 14.18 -0.06
C LEU A 726 -30.25 15.21 -0.58
N GLY A 727 -31.26 14.77 -1.34
CA GLY A 727 -32.42 15.61 -1.73
C GLY A 727 -32.33 16.26 -3.12
N PHE A 728 -31.25 15.99 -3.88
CA PHE A 728 -30.99 16.59 -5.20
C PHE A 728 -31.07 15.58 -6.35
N ASP A 729 -31.36 14.32 -6.07
CA ASP A 729 -31.50 13.28 -7.08
C ASP A 729 -32.85 13.40 -7.79
N VAL A 730 -32.92 13.09 -9.08
CA VAL A 730 -34.17 12.98 -9.84
C VAL A 730 -34.54 11.49 -9.95
N ILE A 731 -35.63 11.13 -9.27
CA ILE A 731 -36.19 9.77 -9.27
C ILE A 731 -37.56 9.75 -9.92
N ASP A 732 -37.92 8.61 -10.52
CA ASP A 732 -39.28 8.32 -10.95
C ASP A 732 -40.19 7.88 -9.78
N GLU A 733 -41.47 7.64 -10.06
CA GLU A 733 -42.46 7.21 -9.06
C GLU A 733 -42.17 5.83 -8.44
N TRP A 734 -41.23 5.05 -9.01
CA TRP A 734 -40.77 3.76 -8.53
C TRP A 734 -39.45 3.86 -7.74
N GLY A 735 -38.87 5.06 -7.63
CA GLY A 735 -37.59 5.30 -6.97
C GLY A 735 -36.36 4.96 -7.80
N ARG A 736 -36.52 4.74 -9.12
CA ARG A 736 -35.41 4.56 -10.06
C ARG A 736 -34.84 5.91 -10.46
N MET A 737 -33.54 5.96 -10.75
CA MET A 737 -32.88 7.20 -11.17
C MET A 737 -33.20 7.56 -12.62
N VAL A 738 -33.48 8.85 -12.88
CA VAL A 738 -33.71 9.37 -14.24
C VAL A 738 -32.85 10.62 -14.50
N PRO A 739 -32.41 10.88 -15.75
CA PRO A 739 -31.47 11.97 -16.02
C PRO A 739 -32.08 13.35 -15.77
N ASP A 740 -31.35 14.19 -15.06
CA ASP A 740 -31.79 15.53 -14.66
C ASP A 740 -32.21 16.37 -15.89
N PRO A 741 -33.50 16.73 -16.06
CA PRO A 741 -34.02 17.29 -17.31
C PRO A 741 -33.53 18.70 -17.64
N ASP A 742 -32.80 19.36 -16.74
CA ASP A 742 -32.11 20.64 -17.03
C ASP A 742 -30.67 20.42 -17.53
N ARG A 743 -29.98 19.35 -17.10
CA ARG A 743 -28.69 18.89 -17.66
C ARG A 743 -28.85 18.06 -18.94
N TRP A 744 -29.96 17.34 -19.05
CA TRP A 744 -30.30 16.40 -20.12
C TRP A 744 -31.67 16.75 -20.74
N PRO A 745 -31.78 17.84 -21.52
CA PRO A 745 -33.07 18.30 -22.05
C PRO A 745 -33.84 17.26 -22.86
N SER A 746 -33.16 16.27 -23.45
CA SER A 746 -33.81 15.16 -24.17
C SER A 746 -34.50 14.12 -23.28
N SER A 747 -34.21 14.05 -21.96
CA SER A 747 -34.89 13.12 -21.03
C SER A 747 -36.33 13.53 -20.70
N ARG A 748 -36.68 14.79 -21.00
CA ARG A 748 -37.98 15.41 -20.70
C ARG A 748 -39.14 14.59 -21.26
N GLY A 749 -40.16 14.40 -20.41
CA GLY A 749 -41.32 13.55 -20.73
C GLY A 749 -41.10 12.06 -20.46
N GLY A 750 -40.13 11.69 -19.63
CA GLY A 750 -39.89 10.29 -19.23
C GLY A 750 -39.03 9.48 -20.22
N LYS A 751 -38.38 10.14 -21.18
CA LYS A 751 -37.55 9.50 -22.21
C LYS A 751 -36.22 8.94 -21.71
N GLY A 752 -35.79 9.32 -20.50
CA GLY A 752 -34.53 8.86 -19.94
C GLY A 752 -33.34 9.19 -20.84
N PHE A 753 -32.53 8.20 -21.17
CA PHE A 753 -31.40 8.34 -22.10
C PHE A 753 -31.67 7.90 -23.54
N THR A 754 -32.87 7.43 -23.91
CA THR A 754 -33.14 6.84 -25.25
C THR A 754 -32.71 7.76 -26.41
N GLU A 755 -32.94 9.07 -26.29
CA GLU A 755 -32.55 10.05 -27.32
C GLU A 755 -31.04 10.38 -27.32
N VAL A 756 -30.33 10.14 -26.21
CA VAL A 756 -28.87 10.32 -26.12
C VAL A 756 -28.17 9.08 -26.66
N ALA A 757 -28.58 7.89 -26.22
CA ALA A 757 -28.10 6.61 -26.73
C ALA A 757 -28.26 6.52 -28.24
N LYS A 758 -29.46 6.85 -28.76
CA LYS A 758 -29.70 6.88 -30.21
C LYS A 758 -28.71 7.79 -30.95
N LYS A 759 -28.45 9.01 -30.46
CA LYS A 759 -27.47 9.93 -31.10
C LYS A 759 -26.06 9.33 -31.11
N VAL A 760 -25.68 8.62 -30.06
CA VAL A 760 -24.40 7.90 -29.95
C VAL A 760 -24.34 6.72 -30.94
N HIS A 761 -25.42 5.95 -31.08
CA HIS A 761 -25.54 4.89 -32.08
C HIS A 761 -25.52 5.43 -33.51
N ASP A 762 -26.19 6.56 -33.77
CA ASP A 762 -26.18 7.29 -35.05
C ASP A 762 -24.75 7.81 -35.39
N MET A 763 -23.88 8.02 -34.38
CA MET A 763 -22.44 8.33 -34.54
C MET A 763 -21.54 7.08 -34.71
N GLY A 764 -22.11 5.87 -34.75
CA GLY A 764 -21.35 4.61 -34.82
C GLY A 764 -20.65 4.21 -33.51
N LEU A 765 -21.04 4.81 -32.38
CA LEU A 765 -20.51 4.57 -31.04
C LEU A 765 -21.49 3.76 -30.18
N LYS A 766 -21.04 3.36 -28.99
CA LYS A 766 -21.80 2.64 -27.96
C LYS A 766 -21.97 3.51 -26.71
N PHE A 767 -23.17 3.52 -26.14
CA PHE A 767 -23.52 4.39 -25.02
C PHE A 767 -23.35 3.69 -23.66
N GLY A 768 -22.63 4.31 -22.72
CA GLY A 768 -22.44 3.77 -21.38
C GLY A 768 -22.89 4.73 -20.28
N ILE A 769 -23.23 4.17 -19.11
CA ILE A 769 -23.55 4.95 -17.89
C ILE A 769 -22.86 4.38 -16.65
N HIS A 770 -22.50 5.27 -15.72
CA HIS A 770 -22.17 4.95 -14.33
C HIS A 770 -23.44 4.77 -13.49
N ILE A 771 -23.44 3.83 -12.55
CA ILE A 771 -24.47 3.72 -11.51
C ILE A 771 -23.83 3.44 -10.14
N MET A 772 -24.43 3.98 -9.08
CA MET A 772 -24.11 3.64 -7.70
C MET A 772 -24.82 2.34 -7.26
N ARG A 773 -24.25 1.60 -6.30
CA ARG A 773 -24.90 0.44 -5.68
C ARG A 773 -26.33 0.70 -5.22
N GLY A 774 -27.16 -0.33 -5.25
CA GLY A 774 -28.44 -0.40 -4.54
C GLY A 774 -29.44 0.70 -4.88
N ILE A 775 -29.83 1.49 -3.87
CA ILE A 775 -30.97 2.43 -3.92
C ILE A 775 -30.62 3.77 -3.27
N SER A 776 -31.20 4.86 -3.79
CA SER A 776 -31.07 6.20 -3.22
C SER A 776 -31.73 6.31 -1.86
N THR A 777 -31.06 6.97 -0.92
CA THR A 777 -31.63 7.43 0.35
C THR A 777 -32.86 8.31 0.12
N GLN A 778 -32.97 9.02 -1.01
CA GLN A 778 -34.15 9.82 -1.34
C GLN A 778 -35.39 8.95 -1.63
N ALA A 779 -35.24 7.88 -2.42
CA ALA A 779 -36.32 6.92 -2.69
C ALA A 779 -36.77 6.21 -1.41
N VAL A 780 -35.81 5.82 -0.56
CA VAL A 780 -36.07 5.25 0.79
C VAL A 780 -36.80 6.26 1.68
N ASN A 781 -36.41 7.54 1.70
CA ASN A 781 -37.08 8.54 2.52
C ASN A 781 -38.49 8.89 2.01
N ALA A 782 -38.71 8.90 0.68
CA ALA A 782 -40.02 9.07 0.06
C ALA A 782 -40.92 7.81 0.16
N ASN A 783 -40.31 6.67 0.48
CA ASN A 783 -40.90 5.32 0.47
C ASN A 783 -41.63 4.95 -0.84
N THR A 784 -40.95 5.10 -1.97
CA THR A 784 -41.53 4.76 -3.28
C THR A 784 -41.94 3.27 -3.37
N PRO A 785 -43.03 2.94 -4.09
CA PRO A 785 -43.34 1.56 -4.45
C PRO A 785 -42.24 0.97 -5.34
N ILE A 786 -42.03 -0.34 -5.27
CA ILE A 786 -41.13 -1.05 -6.20
C ILE A 786 -41.89 -1.46 -7.46
N LEU A 787 -41.32 -1.26 -8.65
CA LEU A 787 -41.93 -1.70 -9.91
C LEU A 787 -41.77 -3.21 -10.12
N ASP A 788 -42.88 -3.91 -10.41
CA ASP A 788 -42.88 -5.19 -11.08
C ASP A 788 -42.98 -5.00 -12.60
N ILE A 789 -41.88 -5.28 -13.30
CA ILE A 789 -41.79 -5.20 -14.76
C ILE A 789 -42.69 -6.20 -15.50
N THR A 790 -43.21 -7.24 -14.83
CA THR A 790 -44.08 -8.25 -15.46
C THR A 790 -45.55 -7.86 -15.45
N THR A 791 -45.98 -7.03 -14.50
CA THR A 791 -47.37 -6.53 -14.40
C THR A 791 -47.51 -5.04 -14.68
N GLY A 792 -46.41 -4.27 -14.67
CA GLY A 792 -46.44 -2.81 -14.79
C GLY A 792 -47.07 -2.13 -13.56
N GLN A 793 -46.99 -2.77 -12.39
CA GLN A 793 -47.64 -2.34 -11.14
C GLN A 793 -46.66 -2.43 -9.95
N ALA A 794 -47.10 -2.00 -8.77
CA ALA A 794 -46.30 -2.12 -7.54
C ALA A 794 -46.13 -3.60 -7.14
N TYR A 795 -44.87 -4.03 -6.97
CA TYR A 795 -44.48 -5.40 -6.68
C TYR A 795 -45.17 -5.95 -5.42
N GLU A 796 -45.90 -7.04 -5.59
CA GLU A 796 -46.66 -7.72 -4.54
C GLU A 796 -46.18 -9.15 -4.37
N GLU A 797 -45.79 -9.51 -3.13
CA GLU A 797 -45.31 -10.84 -2.79
C GLU A 797 -45.91 -11.24 -1.44
N SER A 798 -46.47 -12.45 -1.36
CA SER A 798 -47.21 -12.95 -0.19
C SER A 798 -48.40 -12.06 0.24
N GLY A 799 -49.08 -11.42 -0.71
CA GLY A 799 -50.21 -10.51 -0.44
C GLY A 799 -49.80 -9.17 0.18
N ARG A 800 -48.50 -8.84 0.16
CA ARG A 800 -47.94 -7.57 0.63
C ARG A 800 -47.31 -6.84 -0.54
N LYS A 801 -47.64 -5.55 -0.71
CA LYS A 801 -46.91 -4.62 -1.58
C LYS A 801 -45.63 -4.14 -0.89
N TRP A 802 -44.54 -4.08 -1.64
CA TRP A 802 -43.21 -3.75 -1.13
C TRP A 802 -42.77 -2.34 -1.56
N SER A 803 -41.97 -1.71 -0.70
CA SER A 803 -41.58 -0.30 -0.83
C SER A 803 -40.09 -0.09 -0.55
N ALA A 804 -39.54 1.07 -0.93
CA ALA A 804 -38.12 1.36 -0.79
C ALA A 804 -37.57 1.20 0.64
N GLN A 805 -38.35 1.51 1.69
CA GLN A 805 -37.95 1.30 3.08
C GLN A 805 -37.87 -0.18 3.49
N ASP A 806 -38.53 -1.08 2.76
CA ASP A 806 -38.48 -2.52 3.04
C ASP A 806 -37.22 -3.19 2.47
N ILE A 807 -36.58 -2.57 1.48
CA ILE A 807 -35.43 -3.14 0.76
C ILE A 807 -34.10 -2.41 0.98
N GLY A 808 -34.09 -1.16 1.43
CA GLY A 808 -32.84 -0.40 1.65
C GLY A 808 -32.11 -0.77 2.95
N ILE A 809 -30.84 -1.21 2.85
CA ILE A 809 -29.99 -1.56 4.00
C ILE A 809 -29.22 -0.32 4.48
N LYS A 810 -29.81 0.43 5.43
CA LYS A 810 -29.28 1.70 5.94
C LYS A 810 -27.89 1.60 6.58
N GLU A 811 -27.55 0.41 7.06
CA GLU A 811 -26.26 0.10 7.69
C GLU A 811 -25.13 -0.14 6.66
N ARG A 812 -25.45 -0.18 5.36
CA ARG A 812 -24.52 -0.53 4.27
C ARG A 812 -24.54 0.50 3.12
N THR A 813 -24.25 1.74 3.47
CA THR A 813 -24.01 2.84 2.52
C THR A 813 -22.65 2.71 1.82
N CYS A 814 -22.42 3.45 0.74
CA CYS A 814 -21.09 3.49 0.13
C CYS A 814 -20.10 4.22 1.04
N SER A 815 -18.88 3.69 1.16
CA SER A 815 -17.84 4.16 2.09
C SER A 815 -17.55 5.68 2.00
N TRP A 816 -17.62 6.25 0.79
CA TRP A 816 -17.38 7.66 0.48
C TRP A 816 -18.65 8.48 0.13
N MET A 817 -19.81 7.84 0.00
CA MET A 817 -21.11 8.50 -0.24
C MET A 817 -22.15 7.97 0.76
N GLN A 818 -22.06 8.46 2.00
CA GLN A 818 -22.78 7.89 3.14
C GLN A 818 -24.22 8.41 3.27
N HIS A 819 -24.57 9.50 2.60
CA HIS A 819 -25.91 10.10 2.62
C HIS A 819 -26.67 9.84 1.32
N GLY A 820 -25.98 9.66 0.18
CA GLY A 820 -26.60 9.43 -1.12
C GLY A 820 -27.27 8.06 -1.32
N PHE A 821 -26.54 6.95 -1.10
CA PHE A 821 -26.96 5.60 -1.52
C PHE A 821 -26.70 4.51 -0.47
N MET A 822 -27.51 3.45 -0.52
CA MET A 822 -27.38 2.25 0.33
C MET A 822 -27.67 0.95 -0.45
N SER A 823 -27.03 -0.16 -0.05
CA SER A 823 -27.26 -1.49 -0.65
C SER A 823 -28.73 -1.91 -0.63
N VAL A 824 -29.15 -2.70 -1.61
CA VAL A 824 -30.48 -3.32 -1.65
C VAL A 824 -30.45 -4.72 -1.04
N ASN A 825 -31.49 -5.07 -0.29
CA ASN A 825 -31.65 -6.38 0.30
C ASN A 825 -32.07 -7.43 -0.75
N THR A 826 -31.07 -7.92 -1.47
CA THR A 826 -31.14 -8.97 -2.49
C THR A 826 -31.58 -10.34 -1.96
N THR A 827 -31.81 -10.52 -0.65
CA THR A 827 -32.47 -11.74 -0.12
C THR A 827 -33.99 -11.72 -0.35
N LEU A 828 -34.59 -10.55 -0.50
CA LEU A 828 -36.03 -10.37 -0.76
C LEU A 828 -36.33 -10.40 -2.26
N GLY A 829 -37.47 -10.97 -2.67
CA GLY A 829 -37.91 -10.91 -4.07
C GLY A 829 -38.09 -9.46 -4.55
N ALA A 830 -38.65 -8.60 -3.69
CA ALA A 830 -38.78 -7.16 -3.96
C ALA A 830 -37.44 -6.44 -4.18
N GLY A 831 -36.38 -6.81 -3.46
CA GLY A 831 -35.04 -6.24 -3.66
C GLY A 831 -34.46 -6.63 -5.03
N LYS A 832 -34.66 -7.89 -5.43
CA LYS A 832 -34.31 -8.35 -6.80
C LYS A 832 -35.18 -7.68 -7.86
N ALA A 833 -36.47 -7.46 -7.59
CA ALA A 833 -37.39 -6.80 -8.51
C ALA A 833 -37.00 -5.34 -8.76
N PHE A 834 -36.61 -4.59 -7.72
CA PHE A 834 -36.09 -3.23 -7.88
C PHE A 834 -34.87 -3.19 -8.81
N LEU A 835 -33.84 -3.99 -8.52
CA LEU A 835 -32.62 -4.04 -9.34
C LEU A 835 -32.91 -4.47 -10.78
N LYS A 836 -33.84 -5.42 -11.00
CA LYS A 836 -34.34 -5.79 -12.33
C LYS A 836 -35.02 -4.62 -13.03
N SER A 837 -35.92 -3.91 -12.35
CA SER A 837 -36.67 -2.77 -12.91
C SER A 837 -35.78 -1.58 -13.29
N LEU A 838 -34.63 -1.45 -12.62
CA LEU A 838 -33.61 -0.44 -12.87
C LEU A 838 -32.75 -0.80 -14.10
N HIS A 839 -32.23 -2.03 -14.16
CA HIS A 839 -31.34 -2.45 -15.25
C HIS A 839 -32.10 -2.76 -16.56
N THR A 840 -33.36 -3.18 -16.48
CA THR A 840 -34.25 -3.30 -17.65
C THR A 840 -34.51 -1.92 -18.27
N GLN A 841 -34.74 -0.89 -17.45
CA GLN A 841 -34.91 0.49 -17.91
C GLN A 841 -33.67 1.02 -18.65
N TYR A 842 -32.46 0.65 -18.20
CA TYR A 842 -31.22 1.00 -18.92
C TYR A 842 -31.11 0.30 -20.28
N ALA A 843 -31.52 -0.98 -20.37
CA ALA A 843 -31.60 -1.69 -21.64
C ALA A 843 -32.67 -1.08 -22.59
N GLU A 844 -33.83 -0.68 -22.06
CA GLU A 844 -34.88 0.05 -22.80
C GLU A 844 -34.41 1.42 -23.32
N TRP A 845 -33.45 2.05 -22.64
CA TRP A 845 -32.79 3.27 -23.12
C TRP A 845 -31.71 3.03 -24.17
N GLY A 846 -31.33 1.78 -24.47
CA GLY A 846 -30.24 1.47 -25.39
C GLY A 846 -28.84 1.69 -24.80
N VAL A 847 -28.66 1.45 -23.50
CA VAL A 847 -27.32 1.40 -22.88
C VAL A 847 -26.59 0.13 -23.31
N ASP A 848 -25.34 0.28 -23.77
CA ASP A 848 -24.41 -0.80 -24.16
C ASP A 848 -23.36 -1.12 -23.07
N LEU A 849 -23.18 -0.25 -22.08
CA LEU A 849 -22.22 -0.43 -20.97
C LEU A 849 -22.73 0.12 -19.64
N VAL A 850 -22.61 -0.66 -18.56
CA VAL A 850 -22.93 -0.23 -17.19
C VAL A 850 -21.69 -0.34 -16.31
N LYS A 851 -21.18 0.80 -15.80
CA LYS A 851 -20.12 0.90 -14.77
C LYS A 851 -20.80 0.97 -13.41
N HIS A 852 -20.85 -0.16 -12.71
CA HIS A 852 -21.52 -0.31 -11.42
C HIS A 852 -20.53 -0.11 -10.29
N ASP A 853 -20.77 0.91 -9.46
CA ASP A 853 -19.82 1.45 -8.51
C ASP A 853 -20.23 1.25 -7.05
N CYS A 854 -19.24 1.31 -6.17
CA CYS A 854 -19.33 0.88 -4.78
C CYS A 854 -19.72 -0.60 -4.59
N VAL A 855 -19.54 -1.50 -5.56
CA VAL A 855 -19.90 -2.93 -5.42
C VAL A 855 -18.72 -3.89 -5.43
N PHE A 856 -17.50 -3.41 -5.67
CA PHE A 856 -16.29 -4.23 -5.72
C PHE A 856 -15.14 -3.63 -4.87
N GLY A 857 -14.09 -4.43 -4.67
CA GLY A 857 -12.95 -4.09 -3.82
C GLY A 857 -13.20 -4.21 -2.31
N GLY A 858 -12.18 -4.64 -1.56
CA GLY A 858 -12.05 -4.43 -0.11
C GLY A 858 -13.30 -4.70 0.74
N VAL A 859 -13.90 -3.62 1.24
CA VAL A 859 -15.09 -3.63 2.13
C VAL A 859 -16.41 -3.45 1.39
N ASP A 860 -16.36 -3.07 0.11
CA ASP A 860 -17.53 -2.65 -0.67
C ASP A 860 -18.07 -3.80 -1.57
N LEU A 861 -17.35 -4.93 -1.66
CA LEU A 861 -17.73 -6.15 -2.37
C LEU A 861 -19.16 -6.65 -2.05
N ASP A 862 -20.01 -6.79 -3.08
CA ASP A 862 -21.34 -7.43 -2.98
C ASP A 862 -21.58 -8.49 -4.07
N MET A 863 -21.21 -9.74 -3.78
CA MET A 863 -21.48 -10.87 -4.67
C MET A 863 -22.97 -11.11 -4.96
N ASN A 864 -23.88 -10.73 -4.06
CA ASN A 864 -25.32 -10.96 -4.27
C ASN A 864 -25.90 -9.90 -5.22
N GLU A 865 -25.55 -8.63 -5.02
CA GLU A 865 -25.97 -7.53 -5.90
C GLU A 865 -25.29 -7.63 -7.27
N ILE A 866 -23.99 -7.96 -7.32
CA ILE A 866 -23.26 -8.23 -8.58
C ILE A 866 -23.95 -9.35 -9.37
N SER A 867 -24.32 -10.45 -8.72
CA SER A 867 -24.96 -11.60 -9.38
C SER A 867 -26.35 -11.26 -9.93
N VAL A 868 -27.20 -10.59 -9.13
CA VAL A 868 -28.56 -10.17 -9.57
C VAL A 868 -28.49 -9.21 -10.75
N VAL A 869 -27.54 -8.28 -10.79
CA VAL A 869 -27.35 -7.38 -11.92
C VAL A 869 -26.77 -8.13 -13.14
N SER A 870 -25.78 -9.00 -12.93
CA SER A 870 -25.20 -9.84 -13.98
C SER A 870 -26.25 -10.66 -14.71
N ASP A 871 -27.18 -11.31 -13.98
CA ASP A 871 -28.27 -12.11 -14.54
C ASP A 871 -29.24 -11.29 -15.42
N VAL A 872 -29.38 -9.97 -15.17
CA VAL A 872 -30.19 -9.08 -16.01
C VAL A 872 -29.40 -8.64 -17.23
N LEU A 873 -28.18 -8.12 -17.04
CA LEU A 873 -27.37 -7.60 -18.13
C LEU A 873 -27.01 -8.70 -19.16
N LYS A 874 -26.85 -9.96 -18.74
CA LYS A 874 -26.66 -11.12 -19.63
C LYS A 874 -27.83 -11.43 -20.57
N GLN A 875 -29.01 -10.86 -20.36
CA GLN A 875 -30.17 -11.00 -21.27
C GLN A 875 -30.20 -9.89 -22.35
N HIS A 876 -29.26 -8.95 -22.29
CA HIS A 876 -29.14 -7.80 -23.18
C HIS A 876 -27.69 -7.69 -23.68
N PRO A 877 -27.41 -6.91 -24.74
CA PRO A 877 -26.04 -6.73 -25.24
C PRO A 877 -25.26 -5.68 -24.41
N ILE A 878 -25.17 -5.85 -23.08
CA ILE A 878 -24.61 -4.83 -22.17
C ILE A 878 -23.32 -5.30 -21.50
N VAL A 879 -22.23 -4.56 -21.74
CA VAL A 879 -20.93 -4.74 -21.09
C VAL A 879 -21.02 -4.32 -19.61
N TYR A 880 -20.74 -5.25 -18.70
CA TYR A 880 -20.81 -4.99 -17.27
C TYR A 880 -19.42 -4.69 -16.66
N SER A 881 -19.26 -3.50 -16.10
CA SER A 881 -18.05 -3.02 -15.42
C SER A 881 -18.29 -2.90 -13.91
N LEU A 882 -17.33 -3.34 -13.09
CA LEU A 882 -17.37 -3.28 -11.63
C LEU A 882 -16.36 -2.30 -11.04
N SER A 883 -16.80 -1.53 -10.04
CA SER A 883 -16.04 -0.46 -9.40
C SER A 883 -16.39 -0.32 -7.89
N PRO A 884 -15.51 0.26 -7.05
CA PRO A 884 -14.09 0.52 -7.30
C PRO A 884 -13.27 -0.78 -7.17
N GLY A 885 -11.95 -0.68 -7.26
CA GLY A 885 -11.02 -1.80 -7.02
C GLY A 885 -10.21 -1.67 -5.72
N THR A 886 -10.59 -0.75 -4.82
CA THR A 886 -9.82 -0.41 -3.62
C THR A 886 -9.60 -1.63 -2.71
N GLY A 887 -8.40 -2.19 -2.72
CA GLY A 887 -8.08 -3.43 -2.01
C GLY A 887 -8.70 -4.69 -2.64
N ALA A 888 -8.95 -4.68 -3.96
CA ALA A 888 -9.24 -5.87 -4.73
C ALA A 888 -8.06 -6.86 -4.67
N THR A 889 -8.36 -8.14 -4.89
CA THR A 889 -7.35 -9.21 -4.84
C THR A 889 -7.57 -10.23 -5.97
N PRO A 890 -6.54 -10.99 -6.37
CA PRO A 890 -6.70 -12.12 -7.29
C PRO A 890 -7.63 -13.24 -6.83
N GLY A 891 -8.10 -13.22 -5.57
CA GLY A 891 -9.20 -14.07 -5.09
C GLY A 891 -10.55 -13.50 -5.55
N MET A 892 -10.89 -12.30 -5.05
CA MET A 892 -12.13 -11.58 -5.37
C MET A 892 -12.39 -11.48 -6.88
N ALA A 893 -11.32 -11.24 -7.66
CA ALA A 893 -11.38 -11.16 -9.11
C ALA A 893 -11.84 -12.47 -9.78
N LYS A 894 -11.44 -13.64 -9.24
CA LYS A 894 -11.90 -14.94 -9.74
C LYS A 894 -13.39 -15.12 -9.48
N ASP A 895 -13.85 -14.72 -8.30
CA ASP A 895 -15.26 -14.82 -7.91
C ASP A 895 -16.18 -13.99 -8.82
N VAL A 896 -15.76 -12.79 -9.24
CA VAL A 896 -16.56 -11.92 -10.14
C VAL A 896 -16.33 -12.16 -11.64
N SER A 897 -15.27 -12.87 -12.05
CA SER A 897 -14.89 -13.04 -13.46
C SER A 897 -15.96 -13.75 -14.33
N GLY A 898 -16.81 -14.59 -13.74
CA GLY A 898 -17.96 -15.20 -14.42
C GLY A 898 -19.23 -14.33 -14.45
N LEU A 899 -19.17 -13.14 -13.84
CA LEU A 899 -20.31 -12.25 -13.65
C LEU A 899 -20.17 -10.93 -14.43
N ALA A 900 -18.97 -10.35 -14.51
CA ALA A 900 -18.72 -9.05 -15.16
C ALA A 900 -17.74 -9.13 -16.33
N ASN A 901 -17.81 -8.16 -17.24
CA ASN A 901 -16.91 -8.04 -18.39
C ASN A 901 -15.63 -7.25 -18.11
N MET A 902 -15.64 -6.40 -17.09
CA MET A 902 -14.43 -5.77 -16.56
C MET A 902 -14.62 -5.47 -15.07
N TYR A 903 -13.54 -5.46 -14.30
CA TYR A 903 -13.57 -5.18 -12.87
C TYR A 903 -12.32 -4.40 -12.45
N ARG A 904 -12.51 -3.26 -11.78
CA ARG A 904 -11.39 -2.40 -11.37
C ARG A 904 -10.54 -3.10 -10.31
N ILE A 905 -9.21 -3.05 -10.43
CA ILE A 905 -8.28 -3.74 -9.52
C ILE A 905 -7.51 -2.79 -8.57
N THR A 906 -7.69 -1.48 -8.77
CA THR A 906 -7.02 -0.37 -8.05
C THR A 906 -8.03 0.64 -7.50
N GLY A 907 -7.55 1.71 -6.85
CA GLY A 907 -8.41 2.85 -6.47
C GLY A 907 -8.80 3.70 -7.68
N ASP A 908 -9.28 4.93 -7.44
CA ASP A 908 -9.32 5.96 -8.48
C ASP A 908 -7.88 6.29 -8.92
N ASP A 909 -7.54 6.03 -10.18
CA ASP A 909 -6.31 6.58 -10.77
C ASP A 909 -6.49 8.07 -11.06
N TRP A 910 -5.40 8.82 -10.88
CA TRP A 910 -5.34 10.25 -11.13
C TRP A 910 -3.95 10.62 -11.62
N ASP A 911 -3.80 11.84 -12.13
CA ASP A 911 -2.59 12.32 -12.80
C ASP A 911 -1.43 12.66 -11.83
N SER A 912 -1.13 11.78 -10.89
CA SER A 912 0.06 11.82 -10.04
C SER A 912 0.89 10.55 -10.21
N TRP A 913 2.21 10.70 -10.20
CA TRP A 913 3.13 9.57 -10.31
C TRP A 913 2.94 8.53 -9.20
N GLY A 914 2.46 8.93 -8.02
CA GLY A 914 2.21 7.99 -6.91
C GLY A 914 1.09 6.99 -7.22
N ASP A 915 0.09 7.43 -7.98
CA ASP A 915 -1.07 6.63 -8.35
C ASP A 915 -0.70 5.70 -9.50
N VAL A 916 -0.13 6.24 -10.59
CA VAL A 916 0.41 5.47 -11.73
C VAL A 916 1.42 4.41 -11.27
N ALA A 917 2.37 4.74 -10.37
CA ALA A 917 3.35 3.78 -9.88
C ALA A 917 2.74 2.63 -9.06
N SER A 918 1.60 2.85 -8.40
CA SER A 918 0.92 1.81 -7.60
C SER A 918 0.37 0.66 -8.47
N HIS A 919 -0.01 0.96 -9.71
CA HIS A 919 -0.58 0.00 -10.66
C HIS A 919 0.42 -1.11 -11.05
N PHE A 920 1.74 -0.88 -10.96
CA PHE A 920 2.76 -1.88 -11.30
C PHE A 920 2.74 -3.10 -10.36
N ASP A 921 2.66 -2.88 -9.05
CA ASP A 921 2.66 -3.99 -8.09
C ASP A 921 1.35 -4.79 -8.14
N VAL A 922 0.21 -4.11 -8.38
CA VAL A 922 -1.10 -4.76 -8.50
C VAL A 922 -1.22 -5.54 -9.81
N SER A 923 -0.85 -4.94 -10.94
CA SER A 923 -0.88 -5.62 -12.25
C SER A 923 0.07 -6.83 -12.29
N ARG A 924 1.24 -6.78 -11.64
CA ARG A 924 2.11 -7.94 -11.41
C ARG A 924 1.38 -9.06 -10.68
N ASP A 925 0.71 -8.76 -9.56
CA ASP A 925 0.09 -9.80 -8.73
C ASP A 925 -1.10 -10.46 -9.43
N PHE A 926 -1.82 -9.71 -10.27
CA PHE A 926 -2.84 -10.25 -11.17
C PHE A 926 -2.25 -11.04 -12.34
N ALA A 927 -1.08 -10.64 -12.87
CA ALA A 927 -0.36 -11.40 -13.89
C ALA A 927 0.14 -12.74 -13.35
N ALA A 928 0.76 -12.75 -12.16
CA ALA A 928 1.21 -13.97 -11.48
C ALA A 928 0.05 -14.93 -11.13
N ALA A 929 -1.18 -14.40 -11.00
CA ALA A 929 -2.39 -15.18 -10.81
C ALA A 929 -3.05 -15.69 -12.12
N ASN A 930 -2.47 -15.38 -13.29
CA ASN A 930 -2.99 -15.61 -14.64
C ASN A 930 -4.36 -14.94 -14.91
N LEU A 931 -4.58 -13.74 -14.34
CA LEU A 931 -5.83 -12.98 -14.51
C LEU A 931 -5.76 -11.90 -15.58
N ILE A 932 -4.56 -11.52 -16.03
CA ILE A 932 -4.37 -10.69 -17.23
C ILE A 932 -4.19 -11.60 -18.45
N GLY A 933 -4.67 -11.16 -19.61
CA GLY A 933 -4.23 -11.64 -20.94
C GLY A 933 -4.34 -13.15 -21.26
N ALA A 934 -4.94 -13.94 -20.37
CA ALA A 934 -5.33 -15.30 -20.68
C ALA A 934 -6.60 -15.29 -21.54
N ASN A 935 -6.72 -16.25 -22.47
CA ASN A 935 -8.00 -16.63 -23.09
C ASN A 935 -8.90 -17.37 -22.07
N GLY A 936 -8.85 -16.97 -20.80
CA GLY A 936 -8.97 -17.86 -19.64
C GLY A 936 -9.77 -17.29 -18.46
N LEU A 937 -10.38 -16.12 -18.62
CA LEU A 937 -11.61 -15.73 -17.90
C LEU A 937 -12.80 -15.82 -18.86
N ASN A 938 -12.96 -17.01 -19.45
CA ASN A 938 -13.82 -17.32 -20.60
C ASN A 938 -13.63 -16.40 -21.84
N GLY A 939 -12.53 -15.63 -21.89
CA GLY A 939 -12.26 -14.62 -22.93
C GLY A 939 -13.18 -13.40 -22.89
N LYS A 940 -13.84 -13.12 -21.75
CA LYS A 940 -14.95 -12.15 -21.65
C LYS A 940 -14.86 -11.17 -20.47
N SER A 941 -13.85 -11.31 -19.60
CA SER A 941 -13.69 -10.55 -18.36
C SER A 941 -12.27 -9.99 -18.23
N TRP A 942 -12.13 -8.68 -18.03
CA TRP A 942 -10.84 -7.97 -18.05
C TRP A 942 -10.52 -7.27 -16.72
N PRO A 943 -9.30 -7.44 -16.16
CA PRO A 943 -8.86 -6.67 -15.02
C PRO A 943 -8.62 -5.21 -15.46
N ASP A 944 -9.25 -4.29 -14.77
CA ASP A 944 -9.28 -2.86 -15.13
C ASP A 944 -8.38 -2.05 -14.20
N LEU A 945 -7.40 -1.35 -14.78
CA LEU A 945 -6.50 -0.43 -14.10
C LEU A 945 -7.09 0.98 -13.98
N ASP A 946 -8.37 1.17 -14.33
CA ASP A 946 -9.10 2.43 -14.34
C ASP A 946 -8.80 3.32 -15.57
N MET A 947 -9.39 4.51 -15.56
CA MET A 947 -9.36 5.50 -16.63
C MET A 947 -7.94 6.09 -16.84
N LEU A 948 -7.75 6.77 -17.97
CA LEU A 948 -6.50 7.41 -18.35
C LEU A 948 -6.63 8.95 -18.18
N PRO A 949 -6.08 9.52 -17.08
CA PRO A 949 -6.17 10.95 -16.76
C PRO A 949 -5.18 11.77 -17.60
N ILE A 950 -5.51 11.90 -18.89
CA ILE A 950 -4.64 12.49 -19.92
C ILE A 950 -5.37 13.64 -20.62
N GLY A 951 -4.63 14.70 -21.01
CA GLY A 951 -5.22 15.86 -21.68
C GLY A 951 -5.88 16.83 -20.70
N TRP A 952 -7.10 17.29 -20.99
CA TRP A 952 -7.81 18.29 -20.18
C TRP A 952 -8.75 17.68 -19.14
N LEU A 953 -8.52 18.02 -17.87
CA LEU A 953 -9.07 17.39 -16.67
C LEU A 953 -9.70 18.40 -15.69
N THR A 954 -10.23 17.88 -14.58
CA THR A 954 -10.66 18.58 -13.38
C THR A 954 -9.99 17.98 -12.13
N ASP A 955 -10.00 18.70 -11.01
CA ASP A 955 -9.69 18.12 -9.70
C ASP A 955 -10.76 17.09 -9.24
N PRO A 956 -10.37 16.09 -8.43
CA PRO A 956 -11.29 15.07 -7.91
C PRO A 956 -12.47 15.67 -7.15
N ALA A 957 -13.67 15.11 -7.34
CA ALA A 957 -14.92 15.56 -6.74
C ALA A 957 -15.28 17.06 -6.95
N SER A 958 -14.69 17.72 -7.94
CA SER A 958 -15.02 19.12 -8.29
C SER A 958 -16.48 19.29 -8.73
N ASN A 959 -17.01 20.50 -8.51
CA ASN A 959 -18.31 20.93 -9.03
C ASN A 959 -18.19 21.70 -10.37
N GLU A 960 -16.97 21.98 -10.85
CA GLU A 960 -16.66 22.73 -12.06
C GLU A 960 -15.45 22.15 -12.80
N GLY A 961 -15.57 21.91 -14.11
CA GLY A 961 -14.50 21.35 -14.96
C GLY A 961 -14.97 21.19 -16.41
N PRO A 962 -14.06 20.89 -17.36
CA PRO A 962 -12.61 20.71 -17.21
C PRO A 962 -11.86 22.05 -17.16
N HIS A 963 -10.98 22.20 -16.17
CA HIS A 963 -10.32 23.47 -15.84
C HIS A 963 -8.77 23.42 -15.83
N ARG A 964 -8.15 22.24 -15.96
CA ARG A 964 -6.69 22.07 -15.97
C ARG A 964 -6.23 21.06 -17.04
N TYR A 965 -4.92 20.96 -17.23
CA TYR A 965 -4.30 19.86 -17.97
C TYR A 965 -3.84 18.77 -16.99
N THR A 966 -3.49 17.58 -17.49
CA THR A 966 -2.83 16.52 -16.71
C THR A 966 -1.47 16.99 -16.17
N ASN A 967 -1.15 16.62 -14.93
CA ASN A 967 0.12 16.92 -14.27
C ASN A 967 1.21 15.89 -14.61
N LEU A 968 0.86 14.75 -15.22
CA LEU A 968 1.82 13.75 -15.69
C LEU A 968 2.65 14.30 -16.85
N ASN A 969 3.96 14.06 -16.82
CA ASN A 969 4.88 14.45 -17.88
C ASN A 969 4.86 13.47 -19.07
N PRO A 970 5.37 13.83 -20.26
CA PRO A 970 5.28 12.99 -21.46
C PRO A 970 5.86 11.57 -21.33
N GLU A 971 6.85 11.37 -20.46
CA GLU A 971 7.46 10.06 -20.22
C GLU A 971 6.62 9.22 -19.25
N GLU A 972 6.01 9.85 -18.24
CA GLU A 972 5.03 9.22 -17.33
C GLU A 972 3.77 8.77 -18.09
N LEU A 973 3.29 9.60 -19.03
CA LEU A 973 2.16 9.29 -19.92
C LEU A 973 2.45 8.08 -20.84
N ARG A 974 3.67 7.98 -21.41
CA ARG A 974 4.12 6.78 -22.15
C ARG A 974 4.17 5.56 -21.23
N THR A 975 4.70 5.72 -20.03
CA THR A 975 4.81 4.65 -19.03
C THR A 975 3.45 4.10 -18.63
N GLN A 976 2.46 4.97 -18.36
CA GLN A 976 1.09 4.58 -18.01
C GLN A 976 0.43 3.80 -19.15
N VAL A 977 0.38 4.38 -20.37
CA VAL A 977 -0.28 3.75 -21.52
C VAL A 977 0.41 2.44 -21.94
N THR A 978 1.75 2.36 -21.78
CA THR A 978 2.49 1.11 -21.98
C THR A 978 2.12 0.05 -20.93
N LEU A 979 1.96 0.41 -19.65
CA LEU A 979 1.50 -0.55 -18.63
C LEU A 979 0.06 -1.01 -18.88
N TRP A 980 -0.89 -0.09 -19.13
CA TRP A 980 -2.29 -0.45 -19.40
C TRP A 980 -2.42 -1.40 -20.58
N SER A 981 -1.63 -1.18 -21.63
CA SER A 981 -1.49 -2.08 -22.76
C SER A 981 -0.91 -3.45 -22.37
N MET A 982 0.24 -3.47 -21.68
CA MET A 982 0.90 -4.72 -21.28
C MET A 982 0.12 -5.52 -20.23
N ALA A 983 -0.72 -4.88 -19.42
CA ALA A 983 -1.68 -5.52 -18.51
C ALA A 983 -3.01 -5.94 -19.20
N LYS A 984 -3.24 -5.48 -20.45
CA LYS A 984 -4.51 -5.62 -21.20
C LYS A 984 -5.71 -5.09 -20.41
N SER A 985 -5.51 -3.94 -19.75
CA SER A 985 -6.58 -3.13 -19.15
C SER A 985 -7.50 -2.59 -20.25
N PRO A 986 -8.79 -2.35 -19.98
CA PRO A 986 -9.60 -1.43 -20.77
C PRO A 986 -8.89 -0.08 -20.93
N LEU A 987 -9.08 0.59 -22.07
CA LEU A 987 -8.51 1.92 -22.34
C LEU A 987 -9.62 2.96 -22.40
N MET A 988 -10.00 3.48 -21.23
CA MET A 988 -10.98 4.55 -21.09
C MET A 988 -10.27 5.90 -20.96
N TYR A 989 -10.35 6.73 -22.00
CA TYR A 989 -9.82 8.09 -21.98
C TYR A 989 -10.68 8.98 -21.07
N GLY A 990 -10.08 9.67 -20.09
CA GLY A 990 -10.82 10.53 -19.15
C GLY A 990 -10.89 12.02 -19.53
N GLY A 991 -10.03 12.48 -20.44
CA GLY A 991 -9.91 13.89 -20.80
C GLY A 991 -11.00 14.44 -21.72
N ASP A 992 -11.16 15.77 -21.77
CA ASP A 992 -12.11 16.45 -22.66
C ASP A 992 -11.69 16.31 -24.13
N ALA A 993 -12.33 15.40 -24.87
CA ALA A 993 -12.04 15.09 -26.27
C ALA A 993 -12.23 16.28 -27.21
N ARG A 994 -13.02 17.30 -26.81
CA ARG A 994 -13.13 18.59 -27.53
C ARG A 994 -11.82 19.39 -27.55
N LYS A 995 -10.85 18.98 -26.73
CA LYS A 995 -9.51 19.56 -26.59
C LYS A 995 -8.41 18.50 -26.83
N LEU A 996 -8.74 17.40 -27.51
CA LEU A 996 -7.79 16.34 -27.87
C LEU A 996 -6.68 16.88 -28.77
N ASP A 997 -5.47 16.98 -28.23
CA ASP A 997 -4.30 17.45 -28.96
C ASP A 997 -3.59 16.33 -29.73
N VAL A 998 -2.67 16.71 -30.62
CA VAL A 998 -1.94 15.77 -31.51
C VAL A 998 -1.02 14.81 -30.75
N GLN A 999 -0.47 15.20 -29.59
CA GLN A 999 0.39 14.33 -28.78
C GLN A 999 -0.44 13.29 -28.04
N THR A 1000 -1.53 13.71 -27.38
CA THR A 1000 -2.50 12.79 -26.75
C THR A 1000 -3.14 11.87 -27.78
N TYR A 1001 -3.50 12.38 -28.96
CA TYR A 1001 -3.98 11.57 -30.07
C TYR A 1001 -2.98 10.47 -30.46
N HIS A 1002 -1.70 10.80 -30.71
CA HIS A 1002 -0.70 9.81 -31.08
C HIS A 1002 -0.33 8.83 -29.94
N LEU A 1003 -0.51 9.23 -28.68
CA LEU A 1003 -0.36 8.34 -27.53
C LEU A 1003 -1.47 7.27 -27.51
N LEU A 1004 -2.73 7.69 -27.66
CA LEU A 1004 -3.91 6.81 -27.65
C LEU A 1004 -4.05 5.95 -28.92
N THR A 1005 -3.63 6.45 -30.07
CA THR A 1005 -3.78 5.79 -31.39
C THR A 1005 -2.55 5.01 -31.85
N ASN A 1006 -1.51 4.87 -31.01
CA ASN A 1006 -0.30 4.12 -31.38
C ASN A 1006 -0.66 2.67 -31.75
N PRO A 1007 -0.40 2.21 -32.99
CA PRO A 1007 -0.90 0.93 -33.48
C PRO A 1007 -0.31 -0.25 -32.70
N THR A 1008 0.93 -0.16 -32.22
CA THR A 1008 1.58 -1.22 -31.45
C THR A 1008 1.01 -1.33 -30.03
N ILE A 1009 0.68 -0.20 -29.40
CA ILE A 1009 -0.02 -0.17 -28.11
C ILE A 1009 -1.39 -0.84 -28.23
N LEU A 1010 -2.16 -0.49 -29.27
CA LEU A 1010 -3.49 -1.07 -29.49
C LEU A 1010 -3.44 -2.55 -29.91
N GLU A 1011 -2.41 -2.95 -30.66
CA GLU A 1011 -2.11 -4.33 -31.03
C GLU A 1011 -1.80 -5.20 -29.80
N ILE A 1012 -0.96 -4.73 -28.89
CA ILE A 1012 -0.66 -5.43 -27.62
C ILE A 1012 -1.93 -5.55 -26.78
N ASN A 1013 -2.55 -4.41 -26.46
CA ASN A 1013 -3.76 -4.34 -25.64
C ASN A 1013 -4.85 -5.29 -26.15
N SER A 1014 -5.13 -5.29 -27.45
CA SER A 1014 -6.15 -6.14 -28.08
C SER A 1014 -5.69 -7.59 -28.22
N PHE A 1015 -4.55 -7.86 -28.84
CA PHE A 1015 -4.22 -9.16 -29.43
C PHE A 1015 -3.01 -9.89 -28.84
N SER A 1016 -2.20 -9.29 -27.95
CA SER A 1016 -1.11 -10.04 -27.32
C SER A 1016 -1.62 -11.09 -26.33
N SER A 1017 -0.78 -12.09 -26.09
CA SER A 1017 -0.96 -13.21 -25.16
C SER A 1017 0.30 -13.42 -24.31
N ASN A 1018 0.22 -14.26 -23.27
CA ASN A 1018 1.33 -14.53 -22.33
C ASN A 1018 1.90 -13.26 -21.67
N ASN A 1019 1.09 -12.21 -21.56
CA ASN A 1019 1.41 -10.97 -20.87
C ASN A 1019 1.81 -11.26 -19.42
N MET A 1020 3.01 -10.83 -19.00
CA MET A 1020 3.48 -10.99 -17.63
C MET A 1020 4.57 -9.99 -17.25
N GLU A 1021 4.69 -9.69 -15.96
CA GLU A 1021 5.93 -9.11 -15.44
C GLU A 1021 7.06 -10.14 -15.56
N ALA A 1022 8.15 -9.71 -16.18
CA ALA A 1022 9.33 -10.50 -16.45
C ALA A 1022 10.45 -10.06 -15.50
N CYS A 1023 10.44 -10.59 -14.28
CA CYS A 1023 11.56 -10.45 -13.36
C CYS A 1023 12.82 -11.12 -13.97
N PHE A 1024 13.74 -10.31 -14.46
CA PHE A 1024 15.01 -10.74 -15.05
C PHE A 1024 16.11 -10.76 -13.97
N PRO A 1025 16.88 -11.85 -13.82
CA PRO A 1025 17.89 -11.97 -12.76
C PRO A 1025 19.09 -10.99 -12.91
N TYR A 1026 19.15 -10.27 -14.03
CA TYR A 1026 20.17 -9.26 -14.35
C TYR A 1026 19.68 -7.82 -14.23
N ILE A 1027 18.39 -7.60 -13.95
CA ILE A 1027 17.94 -6.33 -13.39
C ILE A 1027 18.42 -6.29 -11.94
N THR A 1028 19.38 -5.41 -11.66
CA THR A 1028 20.08 -5.39 -10.37
C THR A 1028 19.12 -5.12 -9.21
N PRO A 1029 19.06 -5.98 -8.17
CA PRO A 1029 18.21 -5.79 -6.98
C PRO A 1029 18.54 -4.58 -6.08
N ALA A 1030 19.30 -3.61 -6.60
CA ALA A 1030 19.59 -2.33 -5.97
C ALA A 1030 18.52 -1.26 -6.31
N ASN A 1031 17.86 -1.38 -7.46
CA ASN A 1031 16.93 -0.36 -7.97
C ASN A 1031 15.48 -0.83 -7.75
N SER A 1032 14.87 -0.46 -6.63
CA SER A 1032 13.49 -0.84 -6.29
C SER A 1032 12.43 -0.31 -7.26
N GLY A 1033 12.79 0.62 -8.15
CA GLY A 1033 11.93 1.15 -9.20
C GLY A 1033 12.02 0.44 -10.56
N THR A 1034 13.05 -0.36 -10.87
CA THR A 1034 13.13 -0.98 -12.21
C THR A 1034 12.11 -2.12 -12.35
N ARG A 1035 11.32 -2.13 -13.43
CA ARG A 1035 10.39 -3.20 -13.82
C ARG A 1035 10.57 -3.56 -15.30
N SER A 1036 10.10 -4.74 -15.68
CA SER A 1036 10.09 -5.19 -17.08
C SER A 1036 8.95 -6.16 -17.32
N TRP A 1037 8.31 -6.06 -18.48
CA TRP A 1037 7.16 -6.85 -18.88
C TRP A 1037 7.36 -7.44 -20.26
N ILE A 1038 6.83 -8.64 -20.48
CA ILE A 1038 6.85 -9.31 -21.78
C ILE A 1038 5.45 -9.78 -22.19
N ALA A 1039 5.21 -9.83 -23.50
CA ALA A 1039 4.02 -10.41 -24.12
C ALA A 1039 4.36 -10.96 -25.51
N THR A 1040 3.54 -11.86 -26.04
CA THR A 1040 3.67 -12.43 -27.39
C THR A 1040 2.56 -11.91 -28.28
N GLY A 1041 2.94 -11.37 -29.44
CA GLY A 1041 2.02 -10.93 -30.48
C GLY A 1041 1.54 -12.08 -31.37
N ARG A 1042 0.48 -11.80 -32.14
CA ARG A 1042 -0.25 -12.82 -32.92
C ARG A 1042 0.54 -13.44 -34.08
N ASN A 1043 1.65 -12.84 -34.49
CA ASN A 1043 2.54 -13.35 -35.54
C ASN A 1043 3.75 -14.12 -34.93
N GLY A 1044 3.86 -14.17 -33.60
CA GLY A 1044 4.96 -14.79 -32.87
C GLY A 1044 6.13 -13.86 -32.57
N GLU A 1045 5.96 -12.55 -32.78
CA GLU A 1045 6.81 -11.48 -32.27
C GLU A 1045 6.72 -11.37 -30.75
N VAL A 1046 7.78 -10.87 -30.10
CA VAL A 1046 7.79 -10.60 -28.65
C VAL A 1046 7.77 -9.10 -28.41
N TYR A 1047 6.87 -8.67 -27.54
CA TYR A 1047 6.85 -7.32 -26.98
C TYR A 1047 7.61 -7.31 -25.67
N LEU A 1048 8.55 -6.38 -25.52
CA LEU A 1048 9.35 -6.17 -24.31
C LEU A 1048 9.21 -4.71 -23.87
N ALA A 1049 8.59 -4.49 -22.71
CA ALA A 1049 8.56 -3.19 -22.07
C ALA A 1049 9.55 -3.15 -20.90
N LEU A 1050 10.39 -2.11 -20.85
CA LEU A 1050 11.31 -1.82 -19.73
C LEU A 1050 10.86 -0.51 -19.08
N PHE A 1051 10.77 -0.45 -17.76
CA PHE A 1051 10.24 0.70 -17.01
C PHE A 1051 11.18 1.12 -15.89
N ASN A 1052 11.49 2.41 -15.81
CA ASN A 1052 12.23 2.99 -14.69
C ASN A 1052 11.29 3.75 -13.75
N LEU A 1053 10.80 3.11 -12.69
CA LEU A 1053 9.89 3.76 -11.73
C LEU A 1053 10.62 4.59 -10.64
N SER A 1054 11.95 4.79 -10.74
CA SER A 1054 12.72 5.55 -9.75
C SER A 1054 12.90 7.03 -10.12
N PRO A 1055 13.12 7.92 -9.13
CA PRO A 1055 13.40 9.35 -9.35
C PRO A 1055 14.76 9.64 -9.98
N ASP A 1056 15.55 8.60 -10.28
CA ASP A 1056 16.92 8.66 -10.78
C ASP A 1056 17.02 7.93 -12.14
N ASP A 1057 17.89 8.41 -13.03
CA ASP A 1057 18.17 7.79 -14.32
C ASP A 1057 18.89 6.43 -14.16
N THR A 1058 18.56 5.46 -15.02
CA THR A 1058 19.00 4.08 -14.87
C THR A 1058 19.32 3.38 -16.20
N PHE A 1059 19.92 2.19 -16.12
CA PHE A 1059 20.07 1.28 -17.27
C PHE A 1059 19.38 -0.04 -16.96
N ILE A 1060 18.43 -0.44 -17.81
CA ILE A 1060 17.72 -1.72 -17.69
C ILE A 1060 18.22 -2.66 -18.78
N THR A 1061 18.48 -3.93 -18.42
CA THR A 1061 18.97 -4.97 -19.33
C THR A 1061 18.15 -6.25 -19.22
N ALA A 1062 17.80 -6.82 -20.36
CA ALA A 1062 17.05 -8.06 -20.51
C ALA A 1062 17.84 -9.03 -21.40
N LYS A 1063 17.99 -10.30 -21.01
CA LYS A 1063 18.70 -11.31 -21.82
C LYS A 1063 17.72 -12.12 -22.67
N ILE A 1064 18.16 -12.57 -23.86
CA ILE A 1064 17.31 -13.35 -24.78
C ILE A 1064 16.68 -14.61 -24.14
N PRO A 1065 17.39 -15.39 -23.30
CA PRO A 1065 16.77 -16.54 -22.61
C PRO A 1065 15.63 -16.17 -21.66
N ASP A 1066 15.67 -14.99 -21.04
CA ASP A 1066 14.59 -14.54 -20.18
C ASP A 1066 13.38 -14.03 -20.99
N ILE A 1067 13.66 -13.35 -22.11
CA ILE A 1067 12.65 -12.86 -23.07
C ILE A 1067 11.93 -14.03 -23.75
N ALA A 1068 12.62 -15.16 -23.96
CA ALA A 1068 12.05 -16.40 -24.50
C ALA A 1068 10.84 -16.93 -23.70
N ARG A 1069 10.67 -16.54 -22.43
CA ARG A 1069 9.49 -16.88 -21.60
C ARG A 1069 8.16 -16.44 -22.23
N ALA A 1070 8.15 -15.42 -23.10
CA ALA A 1070 6.95 -15.01 -23.83
C ALA A 1070 6.47 -16.07 -24.84
N LEU A 1071 7.39 -16.88 -25.37
CA LEU A 1071 7.19 -17.87 -26.44
C LEU A 1071 7.33 -19.32 -25.90
N PRO A 1072 6.43 -19.78 -25.00
CA PRO A 1072 6.53 -21.11 -24.41
C PRO A 1072 6.55 -22.21 -25.48
N GLY A 1073 7.53 -23.11 -25.37
CA GLY A 1073 7.74 -24.22 -26.31
C GLY A 1073 8.67 -23.91 -27.50
N LYS A 1074 9.07 -22.65 -27.71
CA LYS A 1074 10.19 -22.32 -28.63
C LYS A 1074 11.49 -22.22 -27.84
N ASN A 1075 12.54 -22.90 -28.30
CA ASN A 1075 13.89 -22.62 -27.82
C ASN A 1075 14.47 -21.43 -28.62
N LEU A 1076 15.05 -20.44 -27.92
CA LEU A 1076 15.73 -19.29 -28.52
C LEU A 1076 17.25 -19.28 -28.25
N GLU A 1077 17.83 -20.39 -27.79
CA GLU A 1077 19.29 -20.55 -27.69
C GLU A 1077 19.95 -20.35 -29.07
N GLY A 1078 20.81 -19.33 -29.18
CA GLY A 1078 21.47 -18.95 -30.43
C GLY A 1078 20.63 -18.07 -31.37
N ALA A 1079 19.34 -17.84 -31.06
CA ALA A 1079 18.46 -17.04 -31.89
C ALA A 1079 18.91 -15.57 -32.01
N SER A 1080 18.63 -14.97 -33.16
CA SER A 1080 18.88 -13.57 -33.45
C SER A 1080 17.56 -12.80 -33.46
N CYS A 1081 17.46 -11.78 -32.61
CA CYS A 1081 16.27 -10.95 -32.44
C CYS A 1081 16.50 -9.55 -33.04
N ASN A 1082 15.74 -9.21 -34.08
CA ASN A 1082 15.63 -7.86 -34.63
C ASN A 1082 14.74 -7.01 -33.71
N CYS A 1083 15.29 -5.91 -33.19
CA CYS A 1083 14.64 -5.03 -32.20
C CYS A 1083 14.32 -3.66 -32.80
N THR A 1084 13.06 -3.24 -32.71
CA THR A 1084 12.60 -1.88 -33.04
C THR A 1084 11.90 -1.26 -31.83
N GLU A 1085 12.25 -0.03 -31.47
CA GLU A 1085 11.63 0.71 -30.36
C GLU A 1085 10.42 1.51 -30.87
N VAL A 1086 9.31 1.44 -30.13
CA VAL A 1086 7.98 1.86 -30.58
C VAL A 1086 7.77 3.36 -30.52
N TRP A 1087 8.23 4.05 -29.47
CA TRP A 1087 7.94 5.48 -29.28
C TRP A 1087 8.79 6.40 -30.16
N SER A 1088 10.00 5.97 -30.50
CA SER A 1088 10.91 6.63 -31.44
C SER A 1088 10.83 6.08 -32.87
N ASN A 1089 10.15 4.94 -33.07
CA ASN A 1089 10.16 4.15 -34.32
C ASN A 1089 11.60 3.86 -34.83
N SER A 1090 12.53 3.60 -33.90
CA SER A 1090 13.96 3.44 -34.22
C SER A 1090 14.38 1.97 -34.23
N PHE A 1091 15.16 1.59 -35.24
CA PHE A 1091 15.78 0.27 -35.32
C PHE A 1091 16.98 0.23 -34.36
N VAL A 1092 16.87 -0.57 -33.29
CA VAL A 1092 17.88 -0.66 -32.22
C VAL A 1092 19.02 -1.60 -32.63
N GLY A 1093 18.72 -2.64 -33.40
CA GLY A 1093 19.72 -3.58 -33.92
C GLY A 1093 19.22 -5.02 -34.00
N ILE A 1094 20.15 -5.93 -34.31
CA ILE A 1094 19.98 -7.37 -34.12
C ILE A 1094 20.83 -7.78 -32.92
N THR A 1095 20.24 -8.50 -31.96
CA THR A 1095 20.95 -9.05 -30.80
C THR A 1095 20.67 -10.54 -30.63
N ASN A 1096 21.66 -11.27 -30.13
CA ASN A 1096 21.60 -12.70 -29.80
C ASN A 1096 21.99 -12.99 -28.34
N VAL A 1097 22.11 -11.95 -27.50
CA VAL A 1097 22.52 -12.07 -26.09
C VAL A 1097 21.59 -11.28 -25.16
N SER A 1098 21.45 -9.98 -25.39
CA SER A 1098 20.66 -9.08 -24.54
C SER A 1098 20.27 -7.79 -25.24
N VAL A 1099 19.23 -7.13 -24.73
CA VAL A 1099 18.90 -5.73 -25.01
C VAL A 1099 19.15 -4.91 -23.74
N SER A 1100 19.76 -3.74 -23.90
CA SER A 1100 20.01 -2.79 -22.81
C SER A 1100 19.55 -1.40 -23.23
N ALA A 1101 18.82 -0.70 -22.36
CA ALA A 1101 18.33 0.66 -22.61
C ALA A 1101 18.68 1.60 -21.44
N PRO A 1102 19.24 2.81 -21.71
CA PRO A 1102 19.19 3.89 -20.75
C PRO A 1102 17.74 4.39 -20.64
N LEU A 1103 17.27 4.60 -19.41
CA LEU A 1103 15.95 5.14 -19.11
C LEU A 1103 16.09 6.25 -18.07
N VAL A 1104 15.66 7.45 -18.44
CA VAL A 1104 15.53 8.55 -17.48
C VAL A 1104 14.45 8.24 -16.44
N SER A 1105 14.39 9.01 -15.37
CA SER A 1105 13.36 8.89 -14.34
C SER A 1105 11.93 8.78 -14.92
N HIS A 1106 11.15 7.85 -14.38
CA HIS A 1106 9.73 7.55 -14.70
C HIS A 1106 9.44 7.12 -16.16
N ASN A 1107 10.46 6.91 -16.98
CA ASN A 1107 10.33 6.60 -18.40
C ASN A 1107 10.26 5.08 -18.68
N CYS A 1108 9.74 4.72 -19.86
CA CYS A 1108 9.71 3.38 -20.40
C CYS A 1108 10.32 3.28 -21.82
N VAL A 1109 10.74 2.07 -22.19
CA VAL A 1109 11.12 1.71 -23.56
C VAL A 1109 10.30 0.50 -23.95
N LEU A 1110 9.60 0.57 -25.07
CA LEU A 1110 8.79 -0.52 -25.60
C LEU A 1110 9.40 -1.03 -26.91
N LEU A 1111 9.71 -2.32 -26.95
CA LEU A 1111 10.44 -2.95 -28.04
C LEU A 1111 9.57 -4.03 -28.70
N VAL A 1112 9.52 -4.02 -30.02
CA VAL A 1112 9.04 -5.15 -30.84
C VAL A 1112 10.25 -5.97 -31.25
N MET A 1113 10.24 -7.26 -30.92
CA MET A 1113 11.34 -8.20 -31.14
C MET A 1113 10.92 -9.35 -32.05
N ASN A 1114 11.48 -9.39 -33.25
CA ASN A 1114 11.30 -10.50 -34.20
C ASN A 1114 12.52 -11.43 -34.09
N CYS A 1115 12.33 -12.57 -33.41
CA CYS A 1115 13.39 -13.54 -33.13
C CYS A 1115 13.37 -14.71 -34.12
N THR A 1116 14.47 -14.89 -34.86
CA THR A 1116 14.72 -16.04 -35.75
C THR A 1116 15.81 -16.94 -35.18
N VAL A 1117 15.50 -18.24 -35.10
CA VAL A 1117 16.44 -19.33 -34.76
C VAL A 1117 17.20 -19.74 -36.02
#